data_AF-A0A927IBS0-F1
#
_entry.id   AF-A0A927IBS0-F1
#
_cell.length_a   1.000
_cell.length_b   1.000
_cell.length_c   1.000
_cell.angle_alpha   90.00
_cell.angle_beta   90.00
_cell.angle_gamma   90.00
#
_symmetry.space_group_name_H-M   'P 1'
#
loop_
_entity.id
_entity.type
_entity.pdbx_description
1 polymer ?
#
loop_
_entity_poly.entity_id
_entity_poly.type
_entity_poly.pdbx_seq_one_letter_code
_entity_poly.pdbx_strand_id
1 'polypeptide(L)'
;MRLRVAPGVAMTPPARGGPGVVAALVCCLTLTGSGLTTATAGAEPPPARELREHFDNRGISDDRAPGAADLDGAGNSFSAQDLSAAGWTPGAPLDLGGARLTAPRPGTPGTPDNVVADGQWVRLDGAGDALSLLVAATSPHGPGAELRLPGTVRYADGSRSDHVLSAGDWRGGPASVAAVALPHRNTATGSRAETVRLYAVTVPLRGDRPAVAVRLPDDPGPDADLHVFDLALQRAARGWTGTWAASTSGYTAVGPWTDRTLRLVVPASTGGTRVRVRLANTFGALPVDVGAVSVAVRGAGAAPRERPVPLRFGGRAGVRLPAGGQAVSDPVDLPVPPTSSLLVSLHLPGTVAAAPVHAKALQRSYTSADGAGDLTLGADGTGFRTGPTTWPFLTGVDVRGGPGAVVTLGDSITDGTGSTPGTDRRWPNVLARRLAAARDVPAYGVLNHGISANRVVTDRYDGDGISSDTGGVSAQHRLDRDVLHQPGVRTVVVFEGINDLRHGTSAADLLTGLRAVADRARARGLRVLVATLTPCGGWPDCTPAVERARQEVNAALRADRGTFDAVLDFDAVLRDPDAPERLLPAYDSGDHLHPGDAGLRALGESVDLSLLPPRAADRRAPSRTAPPDAADYAAGSRSTTTGAWSEGPLPLRASRSTQASVTADRKGALP
;
A
#
# COMPACT_ATOMS: atom_id res chain seq x y z
N MET A 1 -39.46 28.59 18.03
CA MET A 1 -39.90 29.69 18.91
C MET A 1 -38.96 29.76 20.10
N ARG A 2 -38.60 30.98 20.51
CA ARG A 2 -37.44 31.39 21.32
C ARG A 2 -37.60 31.17 22.84
N LEU A 3 -36.45 30.97 23.52
CA LEU A 3 -36.03 31.50 24.84
C LEU A 3 -36.81 31.01 26.10
N ARG A 4 -36.30 30.98 27.35
CA ARG A 4 -35.10 31.53 28.02
C ARG A 4 -34.87 30.89 29.41
N VAL A 5 -33.63 31.02 29.87
CA VAL A 5 -32.99 30.77 31.19
C VAL A 5 -33.48 31.76 32.29
N ALA A 6 -33.56 31.41 33.58
CA ALA A 6 -32.65 31.74 34.73
C ALA A 6 -33.50 31.85 36.05
N PRO A 7 -32.99 32.10 37.29
CA PRO A 7 -31.60 32.24 37.79
C PRO A 7 -31.29 31.54 39.16
N GLY A 8 -30.05 31.69 39.66
CA GLY A 8 -29.62 31.37 41.04
C GLY A 8 -29.40 32.62 41.94
N VAL A 9 -28.70 32.42 43.08
CA VAL A 9 -27.98 33.34 44.04
C VAL A 9 -28.20 32.79 45.48
N ALA A 10 -27.23 32.24 46.24
CA ALA A 10 -25.95 32.68 46.84
C ALA A 10 -26.08 33.29 48.26
N MET A 11 -25.21 32.87 49.21
CA MET A 11 -24.86 33.56 50.47
C MET A 11 -23.48 33.10 51.01
N THR A 12 -22.70 34.06 51.52
CA THR A 12 -21.36 34.03 52.18
C THR A 12 -21.35 35.16 53.24
N PRO A 13 -20.30 35.40 54.08
CA PRO A 13 -19.58 34.63 55.12
C PRO A 13 -19.60 35.38 56.50
N PRO A 14 -18.69 35.13 57.48
CA PRO A 14 -17.70 36.18 57.85
C PRO A 14 -16.31 35.67 58.34
N ALA A 15 -15.43 36.61 58.76
CA ALA A 15 -13.96 36.54 58.78
C ALA A 15 -13.25 36.77 60.15
N ARG A 16 -12.02 36.23 60.27
CA ARG A 16 -10.73 36.67 60.91
C ARG A 16 -10.54 37.04 62.41
N GLY A 17 -9.44 36.51 63.02
CA GLY A 17 -8.58 37.15 64.04
C GLY A 17 -7.80 36.20 65.01
N GLY A 18 -6.44 36.28 65.09
CA GLY A 18 -5.50 35.41 65.90
C GLY A 18 -5.30 35.83 67.39
N PRO A 19 -4.24 35.40 68.16
CA PRO A 19 -2.83 35.13 67.81
C PRO A 19 -2.21 33.80 68.36
N GLY A 20 -0.93 33.56 68.07
CA GLY A 20 -0.26 32.24 68.11
C GLY A 20 0.50 31.79 69.37
N VAL A 21 0.93 30.52 69.33
CA VAL A 21 1.93 29.88 70.21
C VAL A 21 2.71 28.82 69.39
N VAL A 22 4.01 28.75 69.59
CA VAL A 22 5.01 27.85 68.97
C VAL A 22 4.97 26.45 69.60
N ALA A 23 4.96 25.35 68.82
CA ALA A 23 5.45 24.04 69.27
C ALA A 23 5.70 23.02 68.13
N ALA A 24 6.97 22.59 68.05
CA ALA A 24 7.53 21.28 67.68
C ALA A 24 6.87 20.36 66.63
N LEU A 25 7.64 20.06 65.58
CA LEU A 25 7.46 18.99 64.60
C LEU A 25 7.89 17.64 65.20
N VAL A 26 7.02 16.63 65.24
CA VAL A 26 7.42 15.22 65.44
C VAL A 26 6.60 14.33 64.50
N CYS A 27 7.33 13.55 63.70
CA CYS A 27 6.84 12.61 62.71
C CYS A 27 6.53 11.26 63.39
N CYS A 28 5.28 10.78 63.31
CA CYS A 28 4.91 9.43 63.75
C CYS A 28 4.70 8.53 62.52
N LEU A 29 5.66 7.64 62.27
CA LEU A 29 5.45 6.42 61.50
C LEU A 29 4.68 5.42 62.38
N THR A 30 3.58 4.87 61.87
CA THR A 30 3.00 3.62 62.38
C THR A 30 3.05 2.56 61.30
N LEU A 31 3.74 1.46 61.63
CA LEU A 31 3.85 0.24 60.84
C LEU A 31 2.49 -0.45 60.73
N THR A 32 2.06 -0.77 59.51
CA THR A 32 1.08 -1.83 59.23
C THR A 32 1.67 -2.82 58.24
N GLY A 33 1.42 -4.10 58.51
CA GLY A 33 2.27 -5.22 58.10
C GLY A 33 2.45 -5.42 56.60
N SER A 34 3.64 -5.88 56.26
CA SER A 34 3.99 -6.43 54.96
C SER A 34 3.19 -7.69 54.69
N GLY A 35 2.02 -7.54 54.08
CA GLY A 35 1.44 -8.59 53.25
C GLY A 35 2.34 -8.76 52.03
N LEU A 36 3.13 -9.83 51.99
CA LEU A 36 3.72 -10.32 50.75
C LEU A 36 2.55 -10.69 49.83
N THR A 37 2.10 -9.75 49.00
CA THR A 37 1.43 -10.09 47.76
C THR A 37 2.49 -10.79 46.92
N THR A 38 2.46 -12.13 46.94
CA THR A 38 3.04 -12.91 45.86
C THR A 38 2.44 -12.35 44.58
N ALA A 39 3.24 -11.63 43.79
CA ALA A 39 2.92 -11.39 42.39
C ALA A 39 2.65 -12.77 41.82
N THR A 40 1.38 -13.11 41.59
CA THR A 40 1.03 -14.26 40.78
C THR A 40 1.72 -14.02 39.46
N ALA A 41 2.76 -14.80 39.18
CA ALA A 41 3.30 -14.93 37.85
C ALA A 41 2.09 -15.16 36.95
N GLY A 42 1.75 -14.16 36.12
CA GLY A 42 0.58 -14.25 35.25
C GLY A 42 0.68 -15.57 34.51
N ALA A 43 -0.38 -16.37 34.56
CA ALA A 43 -0.41 -17.69 33.98
C ALA A 43 0.22 -17.64 32.57
N GLU A 44 1.16 -18.56 32.31
CA GLU A 44 1.80 -18.63 31.00
C GLU A 44 0.69 -18.75 29.94
N PRO A 45 0.64 -17.87 28.93
CA PRO A 45 -0.42 -17.93 27.94
C PRO A 45 -0.41 -19.31 27.27
N PRO A 46 -1.58 -19.88 26.94
CA PRO A 46 -1.64 -21.20 26.33
C PRO A 46 -0.77 -21.27 25.07
N PRO A 47 -0.21 -22.45 24.75
CA PRO A 47 0.67 -22.60 23.60
C PRO A 47 -0.08 -22.23 22.31
N ALA A 48 0.57 -21.43 21.47
CA ALA A 48 0.02 -21.03 20.18
C ALA A 48 0.03 -22.21 19.20
N ARG A 49 -1.07 -22.38 18.45
CA ARG A 49 -1.26 -23.46 17.46
C ARG A 49 -1.41 -22.91 16.05
N GLU A 50 -1.32 -23.73 15.02
CA GLU A 50 -1.63 -23.28 13.66
C GLU A 50 -3.10 -22.85 13.55
N LEU A 51 -3.41 -21.87 12.69
CA LEU A 51 -4.78 -21.34 12.55
C LEU A 51 -5.80 -22.46 12.31
N ARG A 52 -5.50 -23.41 11.41
CA ARG A 52 -6.35 -24.54 11.05
C ARG A 52 -6.69 -25.48 12.21
N GLU A 53 -5.86 -25.51 13.26
CA GLU A 53 -6.13 -26.33 14.46
C GLU A 53 -7.21 -25.70 15.33
N HIS A 54 -7.56 -24.43 15.07
CA HIS A 54 -8.64 -23.70 15.72
C HIS A 54 -9.92 -23.62 14.89
N PHE A 55 -9.96 -24.23 13.69
CA PHE A 55 -11.17 -24.18 12.86
C PHE A 55 -12.35 -24.85 13.58
N ASP A 56 -13.39 -24.06 13.83
CA ASP A 56 -14.57 -24.43 14.63
C ASP A 56 -15.89 -24.10 13.92
N ASN A 57 -15.85 -23.32 12.84
CA ASN A 57 -17.02 -22.91 12.09
C ASN A 57 -16.96 -23.31 10.61
N ARG A 58 -18.14 -23.47 10.01
CA ARG A 58 -18.32 -23.78 8.59
C ARG A 58 -18.85 -22.54 7.88
N GLY A 59 -17.97 -21.78 7.23
CA GLY A 59 -18.33 -20.54 6.56
C GLY A 59 -18.70 -20.70 5.08
N ILE A 60 -18.39 -21.86 4.47
CA ILE A 60 -18.50 -22.05 3.01
C ILE A 60 -19.28 -23.34 2.70
N SER A 61 -20.29 -23.26 1.83
CA SER A 61 -21.05 -24.42 1.34
C SER A 61 -20.96 -24.59 -0.18
N ASP A 62 -21.15 -25.83 -0.63
CA ASP A 62 -21.43 -26.15 -2.02
C ASP A 62 -22.89 -25.77 -2.34
N ASP A 63 -23.14 -25.10 -3.46
CA ASP A 63 -24.49 -24.70 -3.90
C ASP A 63 -25.47 -25.89 -4.03
N ARG A 64 -24.97 -27.12 -4.18
CA ARG A 64 -25.78 -28.35 -4.19
C ARG A 64 -26.16 -28.84 -2.78
N ALA A 65 -25.50 -28.33 -1.75
CA ALA A 65 -25.75 -28.62 -0.35
C ALA A 65 -25.62 -27.34 0.51
N PRO A 66 -26.44 -26.30 0.24
CA PRO A 66 -26.24 -24.96 0.78
C PRO A 66 -26.47 -24.88 2.30
N GLY A 67 -27.25 -25.81 2.87
CA GLY A 67 -27.43 -25.95 4.32
C GLY A 67 -26.29 -26.70 5.06
N ALA A 68 -25.19 -27.04 4.38
CA ALA A 68 -24.05 -27.72 5.02
C ALA A 68 -23.13 -26.78 5.83
N ALA A 69 -23.33 -25.46 5.73
CA ALA A 69 -22.52 -24.44 6.38
C ALA A 69 -23.40 -23.33 6.97
N ASP A 70 -22.87 -22.67 7.99
CA ASP A 70 -23.53 -21.59 8.71
C ASP A 70 -22.45 -20.64 9.23
N LEU A 71 -22.20 -19.56 8.48
CA LEU A 71 -21.24 -18.53 8.84
C LEU A 71 -21.79 -17.66 9.97
N ASP A 72 -23.05 -17.23 9.86
CA ASP A 72 -23.62 -16.15 10.68
C ASP A 72 -24.61 -16.64 11.75
N GLY A 73 -24.69 -17.94 12.00
CA GLY A 73 -25.63 -18.57 12.93
C GLY A 73 -27.09 -18.57 12.44
N ALA A 74 -27.37 -18.04 11.25
CA ALA A 74 -28.70 -17.97 10.64
C ALA A 74 -28.85 -18.89 9.43
N GLY A 75 -27.93 -19.85 9.26
CA GLY A 75 -27.87 -20.80 8.17
C GLY A 75 -27.38 -20.19 6.86
N ASN A 76 -26.65 -19.05 6.89
CA ASN A 76 -26.10 -18.43 5.68
C ASN A 76 -24.60 -18.67 5.55
N SER A 77 -24.10 -18.81 4.32
CA SER A 77 -22.68 -19.08 4.06
C SER A 77 -22.22 -18.51 2.71
N PHE A 78 -20.90 -18.46 2.50
CA PHE A 78 -20.32 -18.18 1.19
C PHE A 78 -20.51 -19.39 0.24
N SER A 79 -20.66 -19.10 -1.05
CA SER A 79 -20.69 -20.13 -2.10
C SER A 79 -19.28 -20.54 -2.54
N ALA A 80 -18.98 -21.84 -2.49
CA ALA A 80 -17.73 -22.41 -3.01
C ALA A 80 -17.59 -22.21 -4.54
N GLN A 81 -18.71 -22.23 -5.25
CA GLN A 81 -18.79 -22.01 -6.69
C GLN A 81 -18.49 -20.56 -7.04
N ASP A 82 -19.04 -19.60 -6.31
CA ASP A 82 -18.77 -18.17 -6.54
C ASP A 82 -17.27 -17.85 -6.29
N LEU A 83 -16.67 -18.40 -5.22
CA LEU A 83 -15.22 -18.29 -4.97
C LEU A 83 -14.42 -18.87 -6.15
N SER A 84 -14.80 -20.05 -6.62
CA SER A 84 -14.13 -20.70 -7.76
C SER A 84 -14.28 -19.88 -9.06
N ALA A 85 -15.47 -19.30 -9.30
CA ALA A 85 -15.76 -18.45 -10.44
C ALA A 85 -14.98 -17.13 -10.39
N ALA A 86 -14.74 -16.59 -9.19
CA ALA A 86 -13.85 -15.47 -8.92
C ALA A 86 -12.35 -15.81 -9.11
N GLY A 87 -12.02 -17.07 -9.41
CA GLY A 87 -10.64 -17.55 -9.59
C GLY A 87 -9.93 -17.88 -8.28
N TRP A 88 -10.63 -17.88 -7.14
CA TRP A 88 -10.11 -18.28 -5.85
C TRP A 88 -10.17 -19.81 -5.75
N THR A 89 -9.18 -20.48 -6.35
CA THR A 89 -9.11 -21.94 -6.34
C THR A 89 -8.85 -22.46 -4.92
N PRO A 90 -9.69 -23.36 -4.38
CA PRO A 90 -9.56 -23.88 -3.01
C PRO A 90 -8.14 -24.30 -2.65
N GLY A 91 -7.57 -23.65 -1.62
CA GLY A 91 -6.25 -24.00 -1.12
C GLY A 91 -5.06 -23.56 -1.96
N ALA A 92 -5.29 -22.86 -3.07
CA ALA A 92 -4.24 -22.28 -3.88
C ALA A 92 -3.69 -21.02 -3.23
N PRO A 93 -2.42 -20.66 -3.49
CA PRO A 93 -1.87 -19.38 -3.06
C PRO A 93 -2.60 -18.21 -3.71
N LEU A 94 -2.85 -17.17 -2.93
CA LEU A 94 -3.58 -15.98 -3.29
C LEU A 94 -2.79 -14.75 -2.81
N ASP A 95 -2.23 -14.00 -3.75
CA ASP A 95 -1.47 -12.79 -3.44
C ASP A 95 -2.44 -11.61 -3.30
N LEU A 96 -2.60 -11.13 -2.05
CA LEU A 96 -3.47 -10.01 -1.67
C LEU A 96 -2.73 -9.08 -0.72
N GLY A 97 -2.74 -7.78 -1.02
CA GLY A 97 -2.21 -6.77 -0.10
C GLY A 97 -0.77 -7.03 0.35
N GLY A 98 0.10 -7.50 -0.55
CA GLY A 98 1.51 -7.79 -0.22
C GLY A 98 1.76 -9.05 0.63
N ALA A 99 0.71 -9.81 0.96
CA ALA A 99 0.82 -11.13 1.58
C ALA A 99 0.43 -12.23 0.60
N ARG A 100 1.01 -13.42 0.81
CA ARG A 100 0.63 -14.64 0.12
C ARG A 100 -0.24 -15.47 1.05
N LEU A 101 -1.54 -15.25 0.95
CA LEU A 101 -2.57 -16.00 1.67
C LEU A 101 -2.90 -17.30 0.91
N THR A 102 -3.73 -18.13 1.51
CA THR A 102 -4.28 -19.35 0.95
C THR A 102 -5.76 -19.10 0.72
N ALA A 103 -6.23 -19.32 -0.50
CA ALA A 103 -7.65 -19.24 -0.79
C ALA A 103 -8.43 -20.22 0.10
N PRO A 104 -9.57 -19.81 0.68
CA PRO A 104 -10.35 -20.66 1.57
C PRO A 104 -10.66 -21.99 0.92
N ARG A 105 -10.48 -23.07 1.69
CA ARG A 105 -10.86 -24.41 1.26
C ARG A 105 -12.27 -24.64 1.78
N PRO A 106 -13.32 -24.69 0.94
CA PRO A 106 -14.51 -25.43 1.34
C PRO A 106 -14.03 -26.80 1.80
N GLY A 107 -14.35 -27.12 3.05
CA GLY A 107 -14.06 -28.43 3.58
C GLY A 107 -14.70 -29.54 2.73
N THR A 108 -14.37 -30.79 3.01
CA THR A 108 -15.38 -31.83 2.74
C THR A 108 -16.69 -31.41 3.40
N PRO A 109 -17.86 -31.58 2.78
CA PRO A 109 -19.14 -31.18 3.37
C PRO A 109 -19.22 -31.59 4.85
N GLY A 110 -19.36 -30.61 5.75
CA GLY A 110 -19.42 -30.82 7.19
C GLY A 110 -18.15 -30.54 8.01
N THR A 111 -17.00 -30.22 7.41
CA THR A 111 -15.78 -29.85 8.17
C THR A 111 -15.59 -28.33 8.29
N PRO A 112 -15.17 -27.81 9.46
CA PRO A 112 -14.84 -26.40 9.64
C PRO A 112 -13.78 -25.84 8.67
N ASP A 113 -13.94 -24.59 8.25
CA ASP A 113 -13.10 -23.88 7.28
C ASP A 113 -12.64 -22.49 7.73
N ASN A 114 -13.10 -22.03 8.90
CA ASN A 114 -12.68 -20.79 9.52
C ASN A 114 -12.66 -20.92 11.05
N VAL A 115 -11.99 -19.97 11.70
CA VAL A 115 -12.07 -19.74 13.16
C VAL A 115 -13.08 -18.64 13.44
N VAL A 116 -13.94 -18.79 14.44
CA VAL A 116 -14.64 -17.66 15.09
C VAL A 116 -13.71 -17.12 16.18
N ALA A 117 -13.30 -15.85 16.08
CA ALA A 117 -12.35 -15.27 17.01
C ALA A 117 -12.93 -15.18 18.43
N ASP A 118 -12.29 -15.88 19.37
CA ASP A 118 -12.58 -15.88 20.81
C ASP A 118 -11.28 -16.05 21.62
N GLY A 119 -10.33 -15.15 21.39
CA GLY A 119 -9.12 -15.07 22.20
C GLY A 119 -8.07 -16.16 21.93
N GLN A 120 -8.20 -16.93 20.85
CA GLN A 120 -7.27 -18.01 20.49
C GLN A 120 -5.87 -17.46 20.17
N TRP A 121 -4.83 -18.19 20.59
CA TRP A 121 -3.44 -17.89 20.20
C TRP A 121 -3.06 -18.67 18.94
N VAL A 122 -2.81 -17.92 17.86
CA VAL A 122 -2.37 -18.46 16.58
C VAL A 122 -0.87 -18.26 16.42
N ARG A 123 -0.17 -19.35 16.09
CA ARG A 123 1.27 -19.40 15.89
C ARG A 123 1.67 -18.62 14.65
N LEU A 124 2.71 -17.82 14.78
CA LEU A 124 3.38 -17.12 13.69
C LEU A 124 4.83 -17.61 13.60
N ASP A 125 5.38 -17.61 12.38
CA ASP A 125 6.76 -18.03 12.14
C ASP A 125 7.47 -17.04 11.22
N GLY A 126 8.15 -16.07 11.85
CA GLY A 126 9.10 -15.20 11.18
C GLY A 126 8.93 -13.71 11.48
N ALA A 127 9.68 -12.90 10.75
CA ALA A 127 9.61 -11.44 10.81
C ALA A 127 8.89 -10.89 9.57
N GLY A 128 8.13 -9.83 9.77
CA GLY A 128 7.42 -9.08 8.75
C GLY A 128 7.03 -7.71 9.31
N ASP A 129 6.67 -6.78 8.43
CA ASP A 129 6.25 -5.43 8.85
C ASP A 129 4.75 -5.37 9.17
N ALA A 130 4.03 -6.44 8.82
CA ALA A 130 2.59 -6.58 9.03
C ALA A 130 2.15 -8.05 8.98
N LEU A 131 0.95 -8.31 9.49
CA LEU A 131 0.22 -9.56 9.38
C LEU A 131 -1.06 -9.29 8.58
N SER A 132 -1.25 -9.96 7.45
CA SER A 132 -2.53 -9.98 6.74
C SER A 132 -3.42 -11.07 7.31
N LEU A 133 -4.71 -10.76 7.48
CA LEU A 133 -5.75 -11.72 7.81
C LEU A 133 -6.85 -11.68 6.75
N LEU A 134 -7.26 -12.84 6.26
CA LEU A 134 -8.44 -13.01 5.43
C LEU A 134 -9.64 -13.22 6.35
N VAL A 135 -10.57 -12.27 6.37
CA VAL A 135 -11.63 -12.19 7.37
C VAL A 135 -13.00 -11.84 6.78
N ALA A 136 -14.03 -12.16 7.55
CA ALA A 136 -15.37 -11.64 7.41
C ALA A 136 -15.93 -11.34 8.80
N ALA A 137 -16.58 -10.19 8.99
CA ALA A 137 -17.39 -9.97 10.18
C ALA A 137 -18.86 -10.29 9.87
N THR A 138 -19.59 -10.80 10.86
CA THR A 138 -21.04 -10.94 10.87
C THR A 138 -21.54 -10.06 12.00
N SER A 139 -21.91 -8.80 11.74
CA SER A 139 -22.15 -7.81 12.82
C SER A 139 -23.22 -6.77 12.41
N PRO A 140 -23.53 -5.70 13.19
CA PRO A 140 -24.81 -5.01 13.07
C PRO A 140 -25.08 -4.53 11.65
N HIS A 141 -26.23 -4.97 11.13
CA HIS A 141 -26.63 -4.76 9.76
C HIS A 141 -26.76 -3.26 9.43
N GLY A 142 -25.98 -2.80 8.46
CA GLY A 142 -26.03 -1.43 7.97
C GLY A 142 -25.01 -1.19 6.84
N PRO A 143 -25.27 -0.27 5.90
CA PRO A 143 -24.32 0.06 4.85
C PRO A 143 -23.00 0.59 5.44
N GLY A 144 -21.88 0.02 5.03
CA GLY A 144 -20.53 0.38 5.48
C GLY A 144 -20.16 -0.09 6.89
N ALA A 145 -20.91 -1.02 7.48
CA ALA A 145 -20.62 -1.49 8.84
C ALA A 145 -19.25 -2.20 8.93
N GLU A 146 -18.51 -1.89 9.99
CA GLU A 146 -17.23 -2.51 10.34
C GLU A 146 -17.22 -2.91 11.81
N LEU A 147 -16.70 -4.11 12.09
CA LEU A 147 -16.41 -4.60 13.43
C LEU A 147 -14.98 -4.23 13.81
N ARG A 148 -14.79 -3.62 14.98
CA ARG A 148 -13.49 -3.14 15.48
C ARG A 148 -13.18 -3.77 16.83
N LEU A 149 -12.19 -4.65 16.87
CA LEU A 149 -11.88 -5.43 18.07
C LEU A 149 -10.40 -5.35 18.43
N PRO A 150 -10.06 -5.30 19.74
CA PRO A 150 -8.68 -5.29 20.20
C PRO A 150 -8.01 -6.66 19.98
N GLY A 151 -6.74 -6.66 19.65
CA GLY A 151 -5.91 -7.86 19.53
C GLY A 151 -4.48 -7.61 20.00
N THR A 152 -3.72 -8.69 20.19
CA THR A 152 -2.34 -8.61 20.69
C THR A 152 -1.41 -9.51 19.89
N VAL A 153 -0.20 -9.05 19.60
CA VAL A 153 0.88 -9.84 19.01
C VAL A 153 1.99 -10.05 20.04
N ARG A 154 2.56 -11.26 20.08
CA ARG A 154 3.75 -11.63 20.85
C ARG A 154 4.97 -11.79 19.93
N TYR A 155 6.12 -11.38 20.43
CA TYR A 155 7.41 -11.47 19.74
C TYR A 155 8.36 -12.45 20.45
N ALA A 156 9.37 -12.91 19.72
CA ALA A 156 10.35 -13.88 20.21
C ALA A 156 11.18 -13.38 21.41
N ASP A 157 11.29 -12.06 21.59
CA ASP A 157 11.97 -11.42 22.73
C ASP A 157 11.08 -11.31 23.99
N GLY A 158 9.87 -11.87 23.95
CA GLY A 158 8.88 -11.79 25.03
C GLY A 158 8.04 -10.50 25.04
N SER A 159 8.36 -9.52 24.20
CA SER A 159 7.59 -8.28 24.09
C SER A 159 6.23 -8.50 23.41
N ARG A 160 5.34 -7.51 23.54
CA ARG A 160 3.98 -7.52 22.97
C ARG A 160 3.65 -6.20 22.28
N SER A 161 2.72 -6.25 21.33
CA SER A 161 2.07 -5.06 20.75
C SER A 161 0.58 -5.27 20.62
N ASP A 162 -0.18 -4.30 21.12
CA ASP A 162 -1.64 -4.28 20.95
C ASP A 162 -2.02 -3.56 19.65
N HIS A 163 -3.17 -3.93 19.11
CA HIS A 163 -3.72 -3.37 17.89
C HIS A 163 -5.25 -3.43 17.91
N VAL A 164 -5.87 -2.72 16.98
CA VAL A 164 -7.31 -2.84 16.69
C VAL A 164 -7.44 -3.45 15.30
N LEU A 165 -8.08 -4.61 15.22
CA LEU A 165 -8.46 -5.22 13.95
C LEU A 165 -9.82 -4.66 13.55
N SER A 166 -9.89 -4.08 12.36
CA SER A 166 -11.14 -3.58 11.75
C SER A 166 -11.50 -4.45 10.56
N ALA A 167 -12.69 -5.06 10.57
CA ALA A 167 -13.17 -5.93 9.50
C ALA A 167 -14.57 -5.49 9.07
N GLY A 168 -14.80 -5.40 7.76
CA GLY A 168 -16.13 -5.10 7.24
C GLY A 168 -17.12 -6.24 7.49
N ASP A 169 -18.39 -5.89 7.67
CA ASP A 169 -19.47 -6.87 7.63
C ASP A 169 -19.53 -7.53 6.25
N TRP A 170 -19.74 -8.84 6.22
CA TRP A 170 -19.72 -9.61 4.97
C TRP A 170 -20.85 -9.22 4.01
N ARG A 171 -22.00 -8.75 4.50
CA ARG A 171 -23.17 -8.37 3.67
C ARG A 171 -23.26 -6.86 3.45
N GLY A 172 -23.04 -6.09 4.51
CA GLY A 172 -23.23 -4.64 4.55
C GLY A 172 -21.94 -3.82 4.52
N GLY A 173 -20.78 -4.42 4.72
CA GLY A 173 -19.51 -3.69 4.84
C GLY A 173 -19.05 -3.03 3.52
N PRO A 174 -18.03 -2.15 3.61
CA PRO A 174 -17.58 -1.32 2.49
C PRO A 174 -17.01 -2.16 1.34
N ALA A 175 -17.60 -2.05 0.14
CA ALA A 175 -17.09 -2.73 -1.05
C ALA A 175 -15.68 -2.22 -1.47
N SER A 176 -15.35 -0.99 -1.13
CA SER A 176 -14.12 -0.28 -1.52
C SER A 176 -12.84 -0.88 -0.97
N VAL A 177 -12.94 -1.68 0.09
CA VAL A 177 -11.83 -2.36 0.75
C VAL A 177 -11.97 -3.88 0.73
N ALA A 178 -12.99 -4.41 0.04
CA ALA A 178 -13.16 -5.85 -0.10
C ALA A 178 -12.01 -6.46 -0.91
N ALA A 179 -11.54 -7.63 -0.48
CA ALA A 179 -10.61 -8.45 -1.27
C ALA A 179 -11.34 -9.13 -2.43
N VAL A 180 -12.58 -9.57 -2.20
CA VAL A 180 -13.48 -10.07 -3.24
C VAL A 180 -14.93 -9.82 -2.83
N ALA A 181 -15.77 -9.51 -3.82
CA ALA A 181 -17.21 -9.46 -3.71
C ALA A 181 -17.80 -10.61 -4.56
N LEU A 182 -18.71 -11.38 -3.97
CA LEU A 182 -19.34 -12.55 -4.57
C LEU A 182 -20.83 -12.28 -4.78
N PRO A 183 -21.42 -12.75 -5.89
CA PRO A 183 -22.77 -12.34 -6.30
C PRO A 183 -23.91 -12.96 -5.46
N HIS A 184 -23.66 -14.09 -4.79
CA HIS A 184 -24.67 -14.79 -4.01
C HIS A 184 -24.13 -15.24 -2.65
N ARG A 185 -25.05 -15.46 -1.73
CA ARG A 185 -24.83 -16.27 -0.53
C ARG A 185 -25.70 -17.51 -0.58
N ASN A 186 -25.24 -18.57 0.07
CA ASN A 186 -26.04 -19.74 0.34
C ASN A 186 -26.84 -19.53 1.63
N THR A 187 -28.06 -20.05 1.64
CA THR A 187 -28.96 -20.13 2.80
C THR A 187 -29.33 -21.60 3.02
N ALA A 188 -29.93 -21.94 4.17
CA ALA A 188 -30.30 -23.31 4.50
C ALA A 188 -31.14 -24.04 3.42
N THR A 189 -31.88 -23.31 2.58
CA THR A 189 -32.78 -23.88 1.57
C THR A 189 -32.34 -23.63 0.11
N GLY A 190 -31.27 -22.88 -0.13
CA GLY A 190 -30.86 -22.49 -1.47
C GLY A 190 -29.98 -21.24 -1.52
N SER A 191 -29.51 -20.89 -2.71
CA SER A 191 -28.75 -19.66 -2.96
C SER A 191 -29.66 -18.43 -3.08
N ARG A 192 -29.20 -17.28 -2.60
CA ARG A 192 -29.87 -15.99 -2.68
C ARG A 192 -28.95 -14.95 -3.31
N ALA A 193 -29.46 -14.24 -4.32
CA ALA A 193 -28.76 -13.11 -4.95
C ALA A 193 -28.64 -11.97 -3.96
N GLU A 194 -27.44 -11.82 -3.43
CA GLU A 194 -27.06 -10.84 -2.43
C GLU A 194 -25.53 -10.81 -2.36
N THR A 195 -24.95 -9.64 -2.60
CA THR A 195 -23.49 -9.50 -2.62
C THR A 195 -22.90 -9.74 -1.23
N VAL A 196 -21.94 -10.65 -1.15
CA VAL A 196 -21.17 -10.92 0.08
C VAL A 196 -19.68 -10.75 -0.14
N ARG A 197 -18.95 -10.37 0.90
CA ARG A 197 -17.58 -9.86 0.81
C ARG A 197 -16.65 -10.57 1.77
N LEU A 198 -15.44 -10.83 1.29
CA LEU A 198 -14.28 -11.18 2.10
C LEU A 198 -13.28 -10.02 2.09
N TYR A 199 -12.61 -9.81 3.22
CA TYR A 199 -11.69 -8.72 3.41
C TYR A 199 -10.28 -9.23 3.71
N ALA A 200 -9.28 -8.56 3.16
CA ALA A 200 -7.88 -8.76 3.56
C ALA A 200 -7.46 -7.55 4.41
N VAL A 201 -7.40 -7.74 5.72
CA VAL A 201 -7.10 -6.68 6.69
C VAL A 201 -5.69 -6.85 7.21
N THR A 202 -5.06 -5.74 7.62
CA THR A 202 -3.67 -5.77 8.05
C THR A 202 -3.50 -5.32 9.49
N VAL A 203 -2.70 -6.08 10.25
CA VAL A 203 -2.21 -5.72 11.58
C VAL A 203 -0.74 -5.30 11.48
N PRO A 204 -0.34 -4.11 11.97
CA PRO A 204 1.06 -3.71 11.95
C PRO A 204 1.91 -4.58 12.87
N LEU A 205 3.13 -4.90 12.44
CA LEU A 205 4.12 -5.66 13.22
C LEU A 205 5.39 -4.85 13.43
N ARG A 206 6.12 -5.17 14.50
CA ARG A 206 7.48 -4.68 14.70
C ARG A 206 8.47 -5.48 13.84
N GLY A 207 8.77 -4.98 12.64
CA GLY A 207 9.61 -5.68 11.65
C GLY A 207 11.07 -5.94 12.06
N ASP A 208 11.54 -5.38 13.17
CA ASP A 208 12.83 -5.67 13.81
C ASP A 208 12.80 -6.91 14.70
N ARG A 209 11.61 -7.46 14.99
CA ARG A 209 11.41 -8.57 15.92
C ARG A 209 10.58 -9.68 15.27
N PRO A 210 11.02 -10.95 15.33
CA PRO A 210 10.20 -12.05 14.86
C PRO A 210 8.90 -12.15 15.68
N ALA A 211 7.76 -12.14 15.01
CA ALA A 211 6.46 -12.39 15.62
C ALA A 211 6.29 -13.90 15.80
N VAL A 212 5.85 -14.34 16.98
CA VAL A 212 5.73 -15.77 17.33
C VAL A 212 4.28 -16.19 17.54
N ALA A 213 3.39 -15.25 17.87
CA ALA A 213 1.97 -15.52 17.97
C ALA A 213 1.14 -14.24 17.85
N VAL A 214 -0.09 -14.38 17.34
CA VAL A 214 -1.15 -13.38 17.44
C VAL A 214 -2.29 -13.96 18.26
N ARG A 215 -2.85 -13.17 19.17
CA ARG A 215 -4.11 -13.49 19.83
C ARG A 215 -5.22 -12.90 18.99
N LEU A 216 -6.12 -13.74 18.51
CA LEU A 216 -7.35 -13.27 17.89
C LEU A 216 -8.18 -12.49 18.92
N PRO A 217 -9.00 -11.52 18.50
CA PRO A 217 -9.87 -10.80 19.43
C PRO A 217 -10.81 -11.72 20.21
N ASP A 218 -11.27 -11.25 21.37
CA ASP A 218 -12.35 -11.91 22.12
C ASP A 218 -13.68 -11.77 21.37
N ASP A 219 -14.55 -12.76 21.50
CA ASP A 219 -15.92 -12.71 20.97
C ASP A 219 -16.66 -11.52 21.65
N PRO A 220 -17.14 -10.52 20.87
CA PRO A 220 -17.84 -9.37 21.42
C PRO A 220 -19.28 -9.69 21.86
N GLY A 221 -19.80 -10.88 21.58
CA GLY A 221 -21.12 -11.36 21.99
C GLY A 221 -21.97 -11.87 20.81
N PRO A 222 -23.19 -12.34 21.10
CA PRO A 222 -23.98 -13.17 20.18
C PRO A 222 -24.48 -12.45 18.91
N ASP A 223 -24.34 -11.12 18.83
CA ASP A 223 -24.79 -10.31 17.70
C ASP A 223 -23.65 -9.97 16.73
N ALA A 224 -22.40 -10.37 17.04
CA ALA A 224 -21.25 -10.03 16.23
C ALA A 224 -20.13 -11.07 16.30
N ASP A 225 -19.74 -11.69 15.18
CA ASP A 225 -18.56 -12.54 15.11
C ASP A 225 -17.49 -11.99 14.15
N LEU A 226 -16.23 -12.36 14.42
CA LEU A 226 -15.12 -12.20 13.49
C LEU A 226 -14.63 -13.58 13.02
N HIS A 227 -14.82 -13.86 11.74
CA HIS A 227 -14.36 -15.09 11.11
C HIS A 227 -12.98 -14.89 10.48
N VAL A 228 -12.04 -15.79 10.77
CA VAL A 228 -10.68 -15.78 10.21
C VAL A 228 -10.46 -17.04 9.38
N PHE A 229 -10.27 -16.86 8.07
CA PHE A 229 -10.09 -17.95 7.10
C PHE A 229 -8.61 -18.28 6.86
N ASP A 230 -7.75 -17.27 6.86
CA ASP A 230 -6.32 -17.46 6.73
C ASP A 230 -5.54 -16.26 7.29
N LEU A 231 -4.25 -16.45 7.55
CA LEU A 231 -3.33 -15.37 7.88
C LEU A 231 -1.94 -15.59 7.31
N ALA A 232 -1.25 -14.51 6.99
CA ALA A 232 0.10 -14.56 6.46
C ALA A 232 0.91 -13.31 6.82
N LEU A 233 2.19 -13.51 7.13
CA LEU A 233 3.13 -12.42 7.37
C LEU A 233 3.40 -11.66 6.05
N GLN A 234 3.21 -10.35 6.08
CA GLN A 234 3.71 -9.44 5.05
C GLN A 234 5.21 -9.23 5.26
N ARG A 235 6.01 -9.91 4.45
CA ARG A 235 7.46 -9.75 4.48
C ARG A 235 7.85 -8.46 3.77
N ALA A 236 8.64 -7.65 4.45
CA ALA A 236 9.31 -6.50 3.85
C ALA A 236 9.95 -6.91 2.52
N ALA A 237 9.71 -6.17 1.44
CA ALA A 237 10.36 -6.37 0.15
C ALA A 237 11.83 -5.90 0.22
N ARG A 238 12.63 -6.48 1.14
CA ARG A 238 14.00 -6.05 1.44
C ARG A 238 14.84 -6.06 0.18
N GLY A 239 15.53 -4.95 -0.07
CA GLY A 239 16.37 -4.75 -1.25
C GLY A 239 15.62 -4.35 -2.53
N TRP A 240 14.29 -4.28 -2.49
CA TRP A 240 13.47 -3.69 -3.55
C TRP A 240 13.10 -2.25 -3.23
N THR A 241 13.03 -1.44 -4.28
CA THR A 241 12.58 -0.05 -4.23
C THR A 241 11.59 0.15 -5.37
N GLY A 242 10.39 0.63 -5.06
CA GLY A 242 9.48 1.07 -6.10
C GLY A 242 10.11 2.23 -6.89
N THR A 243 10.23 2.09 -8.21
CA THR A 243 10.68 3.20 -9.09
C THR A 243 9.52 3.90 -9.77
N TRP A 244 8.38 3.22 -9.90
CA TRP A 244 7.15 3.78 -10.41
C TRP A 244 5.97 3.02 -9.81
N ALA A 245 4.88 3.72 -9.53
CA ALA A 245 3.60 3.14 -9.18
C ALA A 245 2.49 4.12 -9.52
N ALA A 246 1.28 3.58 -9.71
CA ALA A 246 0.05 4.34 -9.89
C ALA A 246 -1.11 3.60 -9.22
N SER A 247 -2.05 4.34 -8.65
CA SER A 247 -3.23 3.78 -8.00
C SER A 247 -4.30 3.37 -9.00
N THR A 248 -4.94 2.22 -8.78
CA THR A 248 -6.21 1.89 -9.44
C THR A 248 -7.27 2.87 -8.95
N SER A 249 -7.79 3.67 -9.87
CA SER A 249 -8.78 4.72 -9.62
C SER A 249 -10.22 4.29 -9.93
N GLY A 250 -10.40 3.15 -10.59
CA GLY A 250 -11.72 2.56 -10.82
C GLY A 250 -11.64 1.30 -11.68
N TYR A 251 -12.79 0.65 -11.87
CA TYR A 251 -12.99 -0.45 -12.81
C TYR A 251 -13.89 0.01 -13.95
N THR A 252 -13.34 0.15 -15.15
CA THR A 252 -14.02 0.83 -16.25
C THR A 252 -14.24 -0.11 -17.42
N ALA A 253 -15.25 0.15 -18.24
CA ALA A 253 -15.32 -0.43 -19.58
C ALA A 253 -14.11 0.04 -20.40
N VAL A 254 -13.38 -0.88 -21.02
CA VAL A 254 -12.17 -0.59 -21.80
C VAL A 254 -12.19 -1.25 -23.19
N GLY A 255 -12.99 -2.29 -23.36
CA GLY A 255 -13.00 -3.15 -24.53
C GLY A 255 -14.34 -3.21 -25.28
N PRO A 256 -14.63 -4.32 -25.97
CA PRO A 256 -13.90 -5.59 -25.89
C PRO A 256 -12.50 -5.49 -26.52
N TRP A 257 -11.48 -5.86 -25.75
CA TRP A 257 -10.13 -6.13 -26.24
C TRP A 257 -9.99 -7.63 -26.41
N THR A 258 -9.67 -8.12 -27.60
CA THR A 258 -9.57 -9.55 -27.86
C THR A 258 -8.22 -9.88 -28.45
N ASP A 259 -7.49 -10.78 -27.79
CA ASP A 259 -6.17 -11.26 -28.23
C ASP A 259 -5.23 -10.11 -28.64
N ARG A 260 -4.91 -9.26 -27.65
CA ARG A 260 -4.31 -7.94 -27.84
C ARG A 260 -3.13 -7.73 -26.91
N THR A 261 -2.12 -6.99 -27.37
CA THR A 261 -0.98 -6.56 -26.55
C THR A 261 -1.10 -5.08 -26.20
N LEU A 262 -1.09 -4.77 -24.90
CA LEU A 262 -0.91 -3.42 -24.37
C LEU A 262 0.58 -3.15 -24.18
N ARG A 263 1.04 -1.94 -24.49
CA ARG A 263 2.42 -1.49 -24.24
C ARG A 263 2.38 -0.15 -23.52
N LEU A 264 2.54 -0.23 -22.21
CA LEU A 264 2.39 0.87 -21.27
C LEU A 264 3.72 1.58 -21.10
N VAL A 265 3.71 2.91 -21.26
CA VAL A 265 4.89 3.73 -20.98
C VAL A 265 4.81 4.19 -19.53
N VAL A 266 5.88 3.98 -18.75
CA VAL A 266 5.95 4.39 -17.35
C VAL A 266 7.27 5.12 -17.04
N PRO A 267 7.25 6.31 -16.42
CA PRO A 267 8.46 7.03 -16.04
C PRO A 267 9.06 6.45 -14.75
N ALA A 268 10.21 5.79 -14.84
CA ALA A 268 10.98 5.33 -13.69
C ALA A 268 11.65 6.52 -12.99
N SER A 269 11.53 6.61 -11.67
CA SER A 269 12.15 7.66 -10.87
C SER A 269 13.62 7.33 -10.53
N THR A 270 13.85 6.21 -9.86
CA THR A 270 15.18 5.74 -9.44
C THR A 270 15.65 4.54 -10.26
N GLY A 271 16.96 4.37 -10.37
CA GLY A 271 17.58 3.29 -11.14
C GLY A 271 17.82 2.02 -10.33
N GLY A 272 18.17 0.93 -11.02
CA GLY A 272 18.61 -0.31 -10.40
C GLY A 272 19.01 -1.38 -11.41
N THR A 273 19.50 -2.51 -10.93
CA THR A 273 20.12 -3.55 -11.78
C THR A 273 19.18 -4.67 -12.20
N ARG A 274 18.12 -4.90 -11.41
CA ARG A 274 17.08 -5.88 -11.68
C ARG A 274 15.72 -5.23 -11.55
N VAL A 275 14.76 -5.70 -12.33
CA VAL A 275 13.40 -5.17 -12.36
C VAL A 275 12.38 -6.28 -12.15
N ARG A 276 11.25 -5.93 -11.55
CA ARG A 276 10.02 -6.73 -11.54
C ARG A 276 8.81 -5.81 -11.67
N VAL A 277 7.69 -6.36 -12.13
CA VAL A 277 6.43 -5.61 -12.27
C VAL A 277 5.36 -6.16 -11.33
N ARG A 278 4.43 -5.30 -10.96
CA ARG A 278 3.25 -5.61 -10.13
C ARG A 278 1.99 -5.40 -10.96
N LEU A 279 1.18 -6.46 -11.06
CA LEU A 279 -0.10 -6.46 -11.74
C LEU A 279 -1.22 -6.69 -10.71
N ALA A 280 -2.39 -6.11 -10.94
CA ALA A 280 -3.56 -6.29 -10.09
C ALA A 280 -4.86 -6.31 -10.89
N ASN A 281 -5.80 -7.12 -10.43
CA ASN A 281 -7.21 -7.15 -10.87
C ASN A 281 -8.12 -6.54 -9.81
N THR A 282 -7.72 -5.39 -9.26
CA THR A 282 -8.44 -4.69 -8.19
C THR A 282 -9.87 -4.33 -8.64
N PHE A 283 -10.86 -4.55 -7.78
CA PHE A 283 -12.29 -4.33 -8.07
C PHE A 283 -12.89 -5.21 -9.18
N GLY A 284 -12.09 -6.06 -9.84
CA GLY A 284 -12.58 -6.99 -10.85
C GLY A 284 -13.36 -8.13 -10.19
N ALA A 285 -14.53 -8.45 -10.75
CA ALA A 285 -15.39 -9.53 -10.26
C ALA A 285 -15.03 -10.91 -10.84
N LEU A 286 -14.26 -10.95 -11.92
CA LEU A 286 -13.87 -12.18 -12.63
C LEU A 286 -12.36 -12.24 -12.83
N PRO A 287 -11.77 -13.44 -12.90
CA PRO A 287 -10.35 -13.59 -13.17
C PRO A 287 -10.00 -13.12 -14.58
N VAL A 288 -8.79 -12.57 -14.74
CA VAL A 288 -8.23 -12.15 -16.03
C VAL A 288 -6.94 -12.92 -16.32
N ASP A 289 -6.87 -13.52 -17.50
CA ASP A 289 -5.65 -14.15 -18.01
C ASP A 289 -4.75 -13.10 -18.65
N VAL A 290 -3.52 -12.99 -18.15
CA VAL A 290 -2.43 -12.24 -18.76
C VAL A 290 -1.44 -13.26 -19.33
N GLY A 291 -1.25 -13.22 -20.65
CA GLY A 291 -0.31 -14.05 -21.39
C GLY A 291 1.14 -13.59 -21.16
N ALA A 292 1.91 -13.47 -22.23
CA ALA A 292 3.28 -12.98 -22.14
C ALA A 292 3.33 -11.56 -21.55
N VAL A 293 4.38 -11.29 -20.79
CA VAL A 293 4.71 -9.96 -20.27
C VAL A 293 6.18 -9.66 -20.57
N SER A 294 6.49 -8.43 -20.92
CA SER A 294 7.88 -7.98 -21.12
C SER A 294 8.12 -6.59 -20.56
N VAL A 295 9.40 -6.29 -20.33
CA VAL A 295 9.86 -4.96 -19.93
C VAL A 295 11.08 -4.54 -20.74
N ALA A 296 11.16 -3.25 -21.08
CA ALA A 296 12.31 -2.67 -21.77
C ALA A 296 12.52 -1.21 -21.33
N VAL A 297 13.75 -0.71 -21.44
CA VAL A 297 13.98 0.74 -21.45
C VAL A 297 13.44 1.30 -22.77
N ARG A 298 12.64 2.36 -22.70
CA ARG A 298 12.05 3.00 -23.88
C ARG A 298 13.12 3.71 -24.70
N GLY A 299 13.04 3.55 -26.03
CA GLY A 299 13.78 4.36 -26.99
C GLY A 299 12.95 5.58 -27.39
N ALA A 300 12.11 5.42 -28.41
CA ALA A 300 11.21 6.45 -28.91
C ALA A 300 9.84 5.87 -29.27
N GLY A 301 8.77 6.61 -29.00
CA GLY A 301 7.42 6.11 -29.29
C GLY A 301 7.13 4.78 -28.57
N ALA A 302 6.69 3.78 -29.33
CA ALA A 302 6.50 2.40 -28.88
C ALA A 302 7.76 1.53 -29.00
N ALA A 303 8.85 2.06 -29.57
CA ALA A 303 10.08 1.32 -29.80
C ALA A 303 10.93 1.25 -28.52
N PRO A 304 11.37 0.06 -28.10
CA PRO A 304 12.33 -0.08 -27.02
C PRO A 304 13.73 0.36 -27.47
N ARG A 305 14.60 0.73 -26.53
CA ARG A 305 16.01 1.06 -26.80
C ARG A 305 16.82 -0.20 -27.11
N GLU A 306 16.51 -1.30 -26.43
CA GLU A 306 17.12 -2.61 -26.59
C GLU A 306 16.02 -3.69 -26.63
N ARG A 307 16.38 -4.93 -26.92
CA ARG A 307 15.41 -6.03 -27.00
C ARG A 307 14.61 -6.14 -25.67
N PRO A 308 13.26 -6.19 -25.71
CA PRO A 308 12.48 -6.40 -24.51
C PRO A 308 12.84 -7.71 -23.80
N VAL A 309 12.85 -7.66 -22.47
CA VAL A 309 13.14 -8.81 -21.61
C VAL A 309 11.81 -9.44 -21.18
N PRO A 310 11.57 -10.75 -21.45
CA PRO A 310 10.35 -11.42 -21.01
C PRO A 310 10.35 -11.58 -19.48
N LEU A 311 9.19 -11.38 -18.88
CA LEU A 311 8.94 -11.61 -17.45
C LEU A 311 8.26 -12.96 -17.24
N ARG A 312 8.44 -13.51 -16.04
CA ARG A 312 7.80 -14.74 -15.59
C ARG A 312 7.05 -14.50 -14.29
N PHE A 313 6.13 -15.38 -13.94
CA PHE A 313 5.40 -15.36 -12.67
C PHE A 313 5.47 -16.76 -12.06
N GLY A 314 6.31 -16.93 -11.04
CA GLY A 314 6.58 -18.25 -10.46
C GLY A 314 7.12 -19.23 -11.52
N GLY A 315 7.99 -18.77 -12.42
CA GLY A 315 8.56 -19.53 -13.52
C GLY A 315 7.69 -19.63 -14.78
N ARG A 316 6.41 -19.24 -14.73
CA ARG A 316 5.48 -19.33 -15.88
C ARG A 316 5.53 -18.07 -16.74
N ALA A 317 5.27 -18.19 -18.05
CA ALA A 317 5.34 -17.07 -19.00
C ALA A 317 4.18 -16.06 -18.88
N GLY A 318 3.10 -16.43 -18.18
CA GLY A 318 1.94 -15.59 -17.93
C GLY A 318 1.30 -15.95 -16.59
N VAL A 319 0.24 -15.23 -16.23
CA VAL A 319 -0.43 -15.34 -14.93
C VAL A 319 -1.93 -15.12 -15.06
N ARG A 320 -2.71 -15.87 -14.28
CA ARG A 320 -4.14 -15.60 -14.09
C ARG A 320 -4.29 -14.75 -12.83
N LEU A 321 -4.85 -13.55 -12.98
CA LEU A 321 -5.17 -12.66 -11.87
C LEU A 321 -6.59 -12.98 -11.39
N PRO A 322 -6.80 -13.51 -10.17
CA PRO A 322 -8.15 -13.73 -9.66
C PRO A 322 -8.87 -12.39 -9.40
N ALA A 323 -10.18 -12.43 -9.17
CA ALA A 323 -10.95 -11.26 -8.73
C ALA A 323 -10.30 -10.63 -7.48
N GLY A 324 -10.03 -9.32 -7.54
CA GLY A 324 -9.30 -8.56 -6.50
C GLY A 324 -7.82 -8.92 -6.31
N GLY A 325 -7.33 -9.97 -6.97
CA GLY A 325 -5.99 -10.52 -6.78
C GLY A 325 -4.86 -9.70 -7.41
N GLN A 326 -3.64 -10.05 -7.04
CA GLN A 326 -2.41 -9.41 -7.52
C GLN A 326 -1.40 -10.46 -7.99
N ALA A 327 -0.38 -10.00 -8.72
CA ALA A 327 0.79 -10.80 -9.03
C ALA A 327 2.04 -9.93 -9.13
N VAL A 328 3.17 -10.46 -8.68
CA VAL A 328 4.49 -9.85 -8.85
C VAL A 328 5.33 -10.76 -9.74
N SER A 329 5.97 -10.20 -10.75
CA SER A 329 6.83 -10.99 -11.63
C SER A 329 8.09 -11.46 -10.91
N ASP A 330 8.65 -12.56 -11.39
CA ASP A 330 10.02 -12.96 -11.11
C ASP A 330 10.97 -11.83 -11.56
N PRO A 331 12.07 -11.60 -10.83
CA PRO A 331 13.00 -10.53 -11.15
C PRO A 331 13.87 -10.88 -12.35
N VAL A 332 14.06 -9.94 -13.27
CA VAL A 332 14.96 -10.08 -14.43
C VAL A 332 16.11 -9.08 -14.36
N ASP A 333 17.23 -9.44 -14.96
CA ASP A 333 18.36 -8.52 -15.12
C ASP A 333 18.04 -7.53 -16.24
N LEU A 334 17.86 -6.26 -15.87
CA LEU A 334 17.66 -5.14 -16.77
C LEU A 334 18.16 -3.90 -16.04
N PRO A 335 19.32 -3.33 -16.43
CA PRO A 335 19.77 -2.06 -15.91
C PRO A 335 18.77 -0.96 -16.26
N VAL A 336 18.13 -0.39 -15.25
CA VAL A 336 17.21 0.75 -15.38
C VAL A 336 17.97 2.01 -15.00
N PRO A 337 18.21 2.94 -15.94
CA PRO A 337 18.76 4.25 -15.60
C PRO A 337 17.75 5.07 -14.76
N PRO A 338 18.21 5.85 -13.77
CA PRO A 338 17.33 6.79 -13.06
C PRO A 338 16.65 7.75 -14.04
N THR A 339 15.42 8.17 -13.73
CA THR A 339 14.64 9.12 -14.53
C THR A 339 14.38 8.71 -15.99
N SER A 340 14.55 7.43 -16.33
CA SER A 340 14.25 6.89 -17.66
C SER A 340 12.77 6.53 -17.82
N SER A 341 12.31 6.33 -19.05
CA SER A 341 11.00 5.73 -19.32
C SER A 341 11.15 4.25 -19.62
N LEU A 342 10.24 3.42 -19.10
CA LEU A 342 10.15 2.00 -19.41
C LEU A 342 8.94 1.73 -20.29
N LEU A 343 9.02 0.64 -21.05
CA LEU A 343 7.91 0.00 -21.74
C LEU A 343 7.59 -1.30 -21.00
N VAL A 344 6.37 -1.43 -20.51
CA VAL A 344 5.84 -2.68 -19.96
C VAL A 344 4.76 -3.18 -20.91
N SER A 345 4.97 -4.34 -21.52
CA SER A 345 4.00 -4.91 -22.46
C SER A 345 3.26 -6.09 -21.82
N LEU A 346 1.94 -6.13 -21.98
CA LEU A 346 1.03 -7.15 -21.44
C LEU A 346 0.21 -7.73 -22.60
N HIS A 347 0.30 -9.04 -22.85
CA HIS A 347 -0.58 -9.73 -23.78
C HIS A 347 -1.84 -10.21 -23.04
N LEU A 348 -3.01 -9.90 -23.61
CA LEU A 348 -4.32 -10.33 -23.14
C LEU A 348 -4.87 -11.35 -24.15
N PRO A 349 -4.69 -12.66 -23.94
CA PRO A 349 -5.10 -13.70 -24.89
C PRO A 349 -6.62 -13.86 -25.01
N GLY A 350 -7.36 -13.52 -23.94
CA GLY A 350 -8.82 -13.57 -23.92
C GLY A 350 -9.47 -12.24 -24.27
N THR A 351 -10.82 -12.21 -24.21
CA THR A 351 -11.58 -10.97 -24.32
C THR A 351 -11.66 -10.26 -22.97
N VAL A 352 -11.26 -8.99 -22.94
CA VAL A 352 -11.36 -8.10 -21.77
C VAL A 352 -12.32 -6.96 -22.09
N ALA A 353 -13.49 -6.95 -21.46
CA ALA A 353 -14.50 -5.89 -21.64
C ALA A 353 -14.31 -4.73 -20.65
N ALA A 354 -13.85 -5.03 -19.44
CA ALA A 354 -13.57 -4.07 -18.38
C ALA A 354 -12.24 -4.39 -17.68
N ALA A 355 -11.62 -3.38 -17.11
CA ALA A 355 -10.33 -3.53 -16.43
C ALA A 355 -10.20 -2.54 -15.27
N PRO A 356 -9.40 -2.87 -14.23
CA PRO A 356 -8.89 -1.87 -13.31
C PRO A 356 -8.01 -0.90 -14.08
N VAL A 357 -8.21 0.39 -13.87
CA VAL A 357 -7.42 1.44 -14.50
C VAL A 357 -6.95 2.45 -13.48
N HIS A 358 -5.75 2.97 -13.71
CA HIS A 358 -5.44 4.34 -13.35
C HIS A 358 -5.88 5.26 -14.50
N ALA A 359 -6.88 6.11 -14.26
CA ALA A 359 -7.60 6.80 -15.32
C ALA A 359 -6.88 8.01 -15.94
N LYS A 360 -5.99 8.68 -15.20
CA LYS A 360 -5.32 9.91 -15.65
C LYS A 360 -3.80 9.71 -15.75
N ALA A 361 -3.36 8.81 -16.62
CA ALA A 361 -1.94 8.53 -16.78
C ALA A 361 -1.11 9.75 -17.23
N LEU A 362 -1.74 10.70 -17.96
CA LEU A 362 -1.07 11.83 -18.64
C LEU A 362 0.15 11.38 -19.45
N GLN A 363 0.06 10.16 -19.97
CA GLN A 363 1.12 9.47 -20.68
C GLN A 363 0.52 8.76 -21.88
N ARG A 364 1.24 8.81 -23.01
CA ARG A 364 0.85 8.10 -24.23
C ARG A 364 1.36 6.66 -24.15
N SER A 365 0.44 5.73 -23.99
CA SER A 365 0.69 4.29 -24.13
C SER A 365 0.23 3.78 -25.50
N TYR A 366 0.48 2.51 -25.78
CA TYR A 366 0.23 1.90 -27.08
C TYR A 366 -0.53 0.59 -26.96
N THR A 367 -1.21 0.21 -28.02
CA THR A 367 -1.92 -1.07 -28.11
C THR A 367 -1.78 -1.66 -29.52
N SER A 368 -1.75 -2.99 -29.62
CA SER A 368 -2.00 -3.67 -30.88
C SER A 368 -3.47 -3.57 -31.29
N ALA A 369 -3.77 -3.95 -32.53
CA ALA A 369 -5.14 -4.24 -32.96
C ALA A 369 -5.68 -5.50 -32.24
N ASP A 370 -7.00 -5.70 -32.27
CA ASP A 370 -7.61 -6.97 -31.83
C ASP A 370 -7.19 -8.11 -32.76
N GLY A 371 -6.96 -9.29 -32.19
CA GLY A 371 -6.50 -10.48 -32.90
C GLY A 371 -5.05 -10.41 -33.39
N ALA A 372 -4.29 -9.39 -32.96
CA ALA A 372 -2.88 -9.26 -33.33
C ALA A 372 -1.96 -10.20 -32.52
N GLY A 373 -2.47 -10.79 -31.44
CA GLY A 373 -1.73 -11.72 -30.60
C GLY A 373 -0.68 -11.06 -29.70
N ASP A 374 0.32 -11.87 -29.36
CA ASP A 374 1.45 -11.48 -28.53
C ASP A 374 2.51 -10.69 -29.33
N LEU A 375 2.59 -9.39 -29.07
CA LEU A 375 3.62 -8.48 -29.58
C LEU A 375 4.56 -7.99 -28.48
N THR A 376 4.60 -8.66 -27.33
CA THR A 376 5.33 -8.18 -26.13
C THR A 376 6.82 -8.04 -26.39
N LEU A 377 7.41 -8.90 -27.22
CA LEU A 377 8.83 -8.86 -27.59
C LEU A 377 9.14 -8.05 -28.86
N GLY A 378 8.17 -7.32 -29.43
CA GLY A 378 8.35 -6.51 -30.62
C GLY A 378 9.45 -5.44 -30.44
N ALA A 379 10.43 -5.42 -31.36
CA ALA A 379 11.71 -4.73 -31.21
C ALA A 379 11.75 -3.28 -31.69
N ASP A 380 10.76 -2.84 -32.47
CA ASP A 380 10.75 -1.54 -33.15
C ASP A 380 9.42 -0.78 -33.00
N GLY A 381 8.45 -1.37 -32.30
CA GLY A 381 7.11 -0.80 -32.12
C GLY A 381 6.15 -1.07 -33.27
N THR A 382 6.55 -1.84 -34.30
CA THR A 382 5.67 -2.27 -35.38
C THR A 382 4.47 -3.06 -34.82
N GLY A 383 3.28 -2.79 -35.37
CA GLY A 383 2.02 -3.39 -34.91
C GLY A 383 1.34 -2.64 -33.76
N PHE A 384 2.01 -1.68 -33.13
CA PHE A 384 1.42 -0.81 -32.11
C PHE A 384 0.84 0.49 -32.70
N ARG A 385 -0.31 0.90 -32.17
CA ARG A 385 -0.96 2.20 -32.44
C ARG A 385 -1.04 3.00 -31.14
N THR A 386 -1.33 4.30 -31.24
CA THR A 386 -1.64 5.08 -30.03
C THR A 386 -2.77 4.37 -29.28
N GLY A 387 -2.52 4.09 -28.01
CA GLY A 387 -3.42 3.34 -27.14
C GLY A 387 -4.08 4.22 -26.08
N PRO A 388 -4.52 3.62 -24.97
CA PRO A 388 -5.25 4.35 -23.94
C PRO A 388 -4.37 5.38 -23.24
N THR A 389 -5.01 6.42 -22.71
CA THR A 389 -4.42 7.40 -21.78
C THR A 389 -4.59 6.97 -20.32
N THR A 390 -4.75 5.66 -20.10
CA THR A 390 -4.88 4.99 -18.79
C THR A 390 -3.77 3.96 -18.62
N TRP A 391 -3.51 3.55 -17.39
CA TRP A 391 -2.69 2.36 -17.10
C TRP A 391 -3.57 1.23 -16.56
N PRO A 392 -4.00 0.29 -17.41
CA PRO A 392 -4.76 -0.88 -16.98
C PRO A 392 -3.84 -1.96 -16.39
N PHE A 393 -4.32 -2.65 -15.34
CA PHE A 393 -3.67 -3.77 -14.63
C PHE A 393 -2.30 -3.50 -13.97
N LEU A 394 -1.45 -2.66 -14.55
CA LEU A 394 -0.11 -2.36 -14.05
C LEU A 394 -0.17 -1.35 -12.90
N THR A 395 0.26 -1.77 -11.71
CA THR A 395 0.21 -0.95 -10.49
C THR A 395 1.58 -0.55 -9.97
N GLY A 396 2.66 -1.21 -10.40
CA GLY A 396 4.00 -0.84 -9.98
C GLY A 396 5.14 -1.48 -10.77
N VAL A 397 6.29 -0.81 -10.71
CA VAL A 397 7.58 -1.32 -11.17
C VAL A 397 8.59 -1.12 -10.05
N ASP A 398 9.27 -2.19 -9.67
CA ASP A 398 10.27 -2.17 -8.62
C ASP A 398 11.64 -2.49 -9.20
N VAL A 399 12.66 -1.83 -8.66
CA VAL A 399 14.07 -2.08 -8.97
C VAL A 399 14.84 -2.57 -7.75
N ARG A 400 15.85 -3.42 -7.97
CA ARG A 400 16.72 -3.91 -6.91
C ARG A 400 17.87 -2.94 -6.64
N GLY A 401 18.18 -2.70 -5.37
CA GLY A 401 19.34 -1.92 -4.93
C GLY A 401 19.10 -0.41 -4.72
N GLY A 402 17.84 0.05 -4.80
CA GLY A 402 17.49 1.43 -4.46
C GLY A 402 17.49 1.70 -2.94
N PRO A 403 17.58 2.97 -2.51
CA PRO A 403 17.64 3.34 -1.09
C PRO A 403 16.27 3.30 -0.38
N GLY A 404 15.20 2.94 -1.08
CA GLY A 404 13.81 3.03 -0.62
C GLY A 404 12.98 3.99 -1.49
N ALA A 405 11.75 4.26 -1.08
CA ALA A 405 10.81 5.08 -1.84
C ALA A 405 10.08 6.12 -0.96
N VAL A 406 9.64 7.19 -1.63
CA VAL A 406 8.69 8.20 -1.14
C VAL A 406 7.39 8.00 -1.93
N VAL A 407 6.27 7.89 -1.22
CA VAL A 407 4.94 7.89 -1.83
C VAL A 407 4.35 9.28 -1.79
N THR A 408 3.78 9.75 -2.89
CA THR A 408 2.95 10.96 -2.94
C THR A 408 1.49 10.53 -3.04
N LEU A 409 0.76 10.57 -1.92
CA LEU A 409 -0.66 10.25 -1.83
C LEU A 409 -1.46 11.52 -2.05
N GLY A 410 -2.34 11.56 -3.04
CA GLY A 410 -3.13 12.75 -3.27
C GLY A 410 -4.25 12.64 -4.30
N ASP A 411 -4.77 13.80 -4.68
CA ASP A 411 -5.85 13.97 -5.65
C ASP A 411 -5.33 14.36 -7.06
N SER A 412 -6.15 15.08 -7.84
CA SER A 412 -5.87 15.54 -9.20
C SER A 412 -4.62 16.38 -9.35
N ILE A 413 -4.20 17.13 -8.33
CA ILE A 413 -2.99 17.95 -8.40
C ILE A 413 -1.75 17.04 -8.33
N THR A 414 -1.79 16.03 -7.46
CA THR A 414 -0.73 15.02 -7.34
C THR A 414 -0.71 14.05 -8.51
N ASP A 415 -1.88 13.67 -9.00
CA ASP A 415 -2.06 12.89 -10.23
C ASP A 415 -1.46 13.62 -11.45
N GLY A 416 -1.57 14.96 -11.45
CA GLY A 416 -0.84 15.84 -12.37
C GLY A 416 -1.71 16.64 -13.33
N THR A 417 -3.00 16.79 -13.04
CA THR A 417 -3.92 17.64 -13.83
C THR A 417 -3.33 19.04 -14.00
N GLY A 418 -3.42 19.60 -15.21
CA GLY A 418 -2.75 20.84 -15.59
C GLY A 418 -1.37 20.64 -16.22
N SER A 419 -0.77 19.45 -16.10
CA SER A 419 0.52 19.15 -16.75
C SER A 419 0.38 18.81 -18.24
N THR A 420 1.37 19.20 -19.05
CA THR A 420 1.45 18.84 -20.47
C THR A 420 1.59 17.31 -20.63
N PRO A 421 0.63 16.62 -21.30
CA PRO A 421 0.68 15.17 -21.45
C PRO A 421 1.95 14.65 -22.14
N GLY A 422 2.51 13.56 -21.64
CA GLY A 422 3.69 12.90 -22.22
C GLY A 422 5.03 13.57 -21.89
N THR A 423 5.06 14.61 -21.05
CA THR A 423 6.27 15.37 -20.72
C THR A 423 6.81 15.11 -19.31
N ASP A 424 6.11 14.30 -18.50
CA ASP A 424 6.49 13.97 -17.12
C ASP A 424 6.83 15.21 -16.27
N ARG A 425 6.02 16.27 -16.39
CA ARG A 425 6.17 17.56 -15.69
C ARG A 425 5.35 17.70 -14.41
N ARG A 426 4.68 16.62 -14.00
CA ARG A 426 3.96 16.53 -12.72
C ARG A 426 4.91 16.76 -11.54
N TRP A 427 4.43 17.34 -10.45
CA TRP A 427 5.28 17.67 -9.30
C TRP A 427 6.02 16.45 -8.70
N PRO A 428 5.46 15.22 -8.65
CA PRO A 428 6.21 14.05 -8.20
C PRO A 428 7.37 13.68 -9.14
N ASN A 429 7.24 13.92 -10.45
CA ASN A 429 8.34 13.71 -11.40
C ASN A 429 9.43 14.78 -11.26
N VAL A 430 9.08 16.02 -10.92
CA VAL A 430 10.05 17.07 -10.58
C VAL A 430 10.82 16.68 -9.33
N LEU A 431 10.14 16.21 -8.27
CA LEU A 431 10.77 15.70 -7.05
C LEU A 431 11.72 14.53 -7.35
N ALA A 432 11.29 13.57 -8.18
CA ALA A 432 12.13 12.44 -8.60
C ALA A 432 13.45 12.89 -9.26
N ARG A 433 13.39 13.87 -10.17
CA ARG A 433 14.59 14.42 -10.81
C ARG A 433 15.51 15.12 -9.82
N ARG A 434 14.96 15.88 -8.86
CA ARG A 434 15.74 16.51 -7.78
C ARG A 434 16.45 15.49 -6.91
N LEU A 435 15.75 14.42 -6.51
CA LEU A 435 16.32 13.34 -5.71
C LEU A 435 17.41 12.57 -6.45
N ALA A 436 17.23 12.31 -7.75
CA ALA A 436 18.25 11.67 -8.58
C ALA A 436 19.52 12.54 -8.76
N ALA A 437 19.37 13.87 -8.74
CA ALA A 437 20.48 14.82 -8.87
C ALA A 437 21.19 15.15 -7.55
N ALA A 438 20.50 15.00 -6.41
CA ALA A 438 21.04 15.31 -5.09
C ALA A 438 22.21 14.40 -4.69
N ARG A 439 23.12 14.91 -3.85
CA ARG A 439 24.28 14.16 -3.32
C ARG A 439 24.10 13.78 -1.85
N ASP A 440 23.28 14.55 -1.16
CA ASP A 440 23.18 14.71 0.29
C ASP A 440 22.06 13.83 0.85
N VAL A 441 21.08 13.51 0.00
CA VAL A 441 19.94 12.64 0.29
C VAL A 441 19.95 11.42 -0.62
N PRO A 442 19.41 10.28 -0.17
CA PRO A 442 19.30 9.12 -1.03
C PRO A 442 18.43 9.40 -2.26
N ALA A 443 18.80 8.83 -3.41
CA ALA A 443 18.00 8.84 -4.62
C ALA A 443 16.78 7.91 -4.50
N TYR A 444 15.86 8.27 -3.60
CA TYR A 444 14.63 7.55 -3.35
C TYR A 444 13.80 7.44 -4.63
N GLY A 445 13.13 6.30 -4.81
CA GLY A 445 12.06 6.21 -5.78
C GLY A 445 10.90 7.12 -5.38
N VAL A 446 10.19 7.70 -6.33
CA VAL A 446 8.99 8.51 -6.09
C VAL A 446 7.79 7.82 -6.73
N LEU A 447 6.81 7.48 -5.90
CA LEU A 447 5.63 6.71 -6.29
C LEU A 447 4.41 7.62 -6.28
N ASN A 448 3.84 7.86 -7.47
CA ASN A 448 2.70 8.75 -7.61
C ASN A 448 1.38 7.99 -7.38
N HIS A 449 0.81 8.15 -6.19
CA HIS A 449 -0.50 7.64 -5.82
C HIS A 449 -1.55 8.76 -5.80
N GLY A 450 -1.44 9.70 -6.74
CA GLY A 450 -2.48 10.66 -7.09
C GLY A 450 -3.67 9.98 -7.76
N ILE A 451 -4.89 10.41 -7.44
CA ILE A 451 -6.11 10.04 -8.18
C ILE A 451 -6.95 11.30 -8.39
N SER A 452 -7.22 11.66 -9.64
CA SER A 452 -8.06 12.80 -9.96
C SER A 452 -9.43 12.75 -9.28
N ALA A 453 -9.83 13.86 -8.65
CA ALA A 453 -11.07 14.01 -7.87
C ALA A 453 -11.16 13.16 -6.58
N ASN A 454 -10.08 12.48 -6.17
CA ASN A 454 -10.06 11.69 -4.94
C ASN A 454 -10.23 12.57 -3.70
N ARG A 455 -10.65 11.91 -2.63
CA ARG A 455 -10.99 12.50 -1.35
C ARG A 455 -10.34 11.71 -0.22
N VAL A 456 -10.08 12.38 0.90
CA VAL A 456 -9.52 11.74 2.10
C VAL A 456 -10.57 10.89 2.82
N VAL A 457 -11.80 11.39 2.92
CA VAL A 457 -12.81 10.86 3.84
C VAL A 457 -13.84 9.96 3.14
N THR A 458 -14.30 10.34 1.95
CA THR A 458 -15.42 9.66 1.28
C THR A 458 -15.00 9.06 -0.05
N ASP A 459 -15.58 7.91 -0.38
CA ASP A 459 -15.35 7.25 -1.65
C ASP A 459 -16.07 8.01 -2.78
N ARG A 460 -15.42 8.16 -3.93
CA ARG A 460 -16.06 8.58 -5.19
C ARG A 460 -16.52 7.37 -5.98
N TYR A 461 -15.68 6.34 -6.00
CA TYR A 461 -16.00 5.01 -6.49
C TYR A 461 -16.07 4.06 -5.29
N ASP A 462 -17.18 3.35 -5.15
CA ASP A 462 -17.48 2.45 -4.04
C ASP A 462 -16.72 1.12 -4.10
N GLY A 463 -15.96 0.85 -5.17
CA GLY A 463 -15.13 -0.33 -5.33
C GLY A 463 -15.83 -1.54 -5.94
N ASP A 464 -17.05 -1.40 -6.43
CA ASP A 464 -17.79 -2.50 -7.05
C ASP A 464 -18.34 -2.13 -8.43
N GLY A 465 -18.44 -3.13 -9.31
CA GLY A 465 -19.02 -2.98 -10.64
C GLY A 465 -18.23 -2.07 -11.60
N ILE A 466 -18.71 -2.02 -12.84
CA ILE A 466 -18.15 -1.15 -13.87
C ILE A 466 -18.69 0.27 -13.66
N SER A 467 -17.79 1.25 -13.56
CA SER A 467 -18.15 2.64 -13.32
C SER A 467 -17.48 3.59 -14.32
N SER A 468 -18.14 4.70 -14.62
CA SER A 468 -17.54 5.86 -15.28
C SER A 468 -16.92 6.84 -14.27
N ASP A 469 -17.24 6.69 -12.98
CA ASP A 469 -16.62 7.44 -11.90
C ASP A 469 -15.28 6.81 -11.53
N THR A 470 -14.20 7.48 -11.95
CA THR A 470 -12.84 7.07 -11.64
C THR A 470 -12.19 7.97 -10.59
N GLY A 471 -13.00 8.62 -9.73
CA GLY A 471 -12.49 9.39 -8.59
C GLY A 471 -11.87 8.53 -7.50
N GLY A 472 -11.96 7.20 -7.61
CA GLY A 472 -11.35 6.23 -6.71
C GLY A 472 -12.06 6.08 -5.37
N VAL A 473 -11.64 5.04 -4.66
CA VAL A 473 -11.89 4.88 -3.23
C VAL A 473 -11.06 5.92 -2.46
N SER A 474 -11.51 6.35 -1.30
CA SER A 474 -10.88 7.40 -0.49
C SER A 474 -9.43 7.06 -0.11
N ALA A 475 -8.64 8.10 0.19
CA ALA A 475 -7.27 7.96 0.65
C ALA A 475 -7.15 7.03 1.86
N GLN A 476 -8.11 7.08 2.79
CA GLN A 476 -8.17 6.18 3.94
C GLN A 476 -8.39 4.72 3.52
N HIS A 477 -9.32 4.44 2.61
CA HIS A 477 -9.61 3.08 2.15
C HIS A 477 -8.47 2.46 1.32
N ARG A 478 -7.75 3.26 0.53
CA ARG A 478 -6.61 2.77 -0.28
C ARG A 478 -5.25 2.79 0.41
N LEU A 479 -5.14 3.30 1.64
CA LEU A 479 -3.85 3.56 2.28
C LEU A 479 -2.93 2.33 2.34
N ASP A 480 -3.48 1.18 2.71
CA ASP A 480 -2.72 -0.08 2.79
C ASP A 480 -2.13 -0.45 1.43
N ARG A 481 -2.98 -0.49 0.39
CA ARG A 481 -2.61 -0.82 -1.00
C ARG A 481 -1.62 0.18 -1.60
N ASP A 482 -1.90 1.47 -1.45
CA ASP A 482 -1.23 2.54 -2.19
C ASP A 482 -0.01 3.10 -1.44
N VAL A 483 0.10 2.89 -0.12
CA VAL A 483 1.23 3.39 0.67
C VAL A 483 1.91 2.27 1.42
N LEU A 484 1.20 1.57 2.30
CA LEU A 484 1.84 0.72 3.31
C LEU A 484 2.47 -0.55 2.72
N HIS A 485 1.96 -1.02 1.58
CA HIS A 485 2.49 -2.19 0.87
C HIS A 485 3.51 -1.83 -0.22
N GLN A 486 3.91 -0.56 -0.34
CA GLN A 486 4.83 -0.13 -1.38
C GLN A 486 6.29 -0.56 -1.09
N PRO A 487 6.98 -1.22 -2.04
CA PRO A 487 8.34 -1.72 -1.82
C PRO A 487 9.34 -0.63 -1.45
N GLY A 488 9.92 -0.79 -0.25
CA GLY A 488 10.97 0.09 0.26
C GLY A 488 10.46 1.46 0.69
N VAL A 489 9.14 1.67 0.83
CA VAL A 489 8.59 2.96 1.27
C VAL A 489 9.15 3.36 2.63
N ARG A 490 9.53 4.64 2.75
CA ARG A 490 10.08 5.25 3.96
C ARG A 490 9.30 6.49 4.38
N THR A 491 8.67 7.14 3.41
CA THR A 491 7.98 8.40 3.62
C THR A 491 6.74 8.45 2.76
N VAL A 492 5.66 9.01 3.30
CA VAL A 492 4.48 9.41 2.54
C VAL A 492 4.32 10.92 2.63
N VAL A 493 4.07 11.55 1.48
CA VAL A 493 3.64 12.95 1.36
C VAL A 493 2.15 12.92 1.05
N VAL A 494 1.33 13.42 1.96
CA VAL A 494 -0.13 13.50 1.81
C VAL A 494 -0.48 14.91 1.32
N PHE A 495 -1.04 15.00 0.12
CA PHE A 495 -1.51 16.26 -0.47
C PHE A 495 -2.88 16.05 -1.11
N GLU A 496 -3.92 16.22 -0.29
CA GLU A 496 -5.30 15.92 -0.61
C GLU A 496 -6.26 16.65 0.35
N GLY A 497 -7.50 16.88 -0.09
CA GLY A 497 -8.57 17.39 0.78
C GLY A 497 -9.40 18.52 0.19
N ILE A 498 -8.93 19.16 -0.89
CA ILE A 498 -9.70 20.25 -1.51
C ILE A 498 -11.00 19.75 -2.12
N ASN A 499 -11.02 18.51 -2.64
CA ASN A 499 -12.22 17.87 -3.15
C ASN A 499 -13.21 17.51 -2.04
N ASP A 500 -12.74 17.12 -0.84
CA ASP A 500 -13.58 16.87 0.33
C ASP A 500 -14.36 18.15 0.70
N LEU A 501 -13.65 19.27 0.87
CA LEU A 501 -14.27 20.55 1.24
C LEU A 501 -15.26 21.05 0.18
N ARG A 502 -14.88 20.96 -1.10
CA ARG A 502 -15.75 21.35 -2.23
C ARG A 502 -17.02 20.50 -2.34
N HIS A 503 -17.05 19.31 -1.73
CA HIS A 503 -18.20 18.42 -1.72
C HIS A 503 -18.80 18.23 -0.32
N GLY A 504 -18.59 19.19 0.58
CA GLY A 504 -19.36 19.32 1.82
C GLY A 504 -18.78 18.59 3.04
N THR A 505 -17.61 17.97 2.94
CA THR A 505 -16.89 17.49 4.14
C THR A 505 -16.45 18.69 4.97
N SER A 506 -16.68 18.64 6.27
CA SER A 506 -16.26 19.73 7.17
C SER A 506 -14.73 19.77 7.32
N ALA A 507 -14.18 20.94 7.67
CA ALA A 507 -12.75 21.05 7.99
C ALA A 507 -12.34 20.09 9.13
N ALA A 508 -13.21 19.89 10.12
CA ALA A 508 -12.95 19.00 11.25
C ALA A 508 -12.88 17.53 10.84
N ASP A 509 -13.80 17.06 9.98
CA ASP A 509 -13.81 15.69 9.48
C ASP A 509 -12.61 15.42 8.58
N LEU A 510 -12.26 16.39 7.71
CA LEU A 510 -11.07 16.28 6.87
C LEU A 510 -9.79 16.20 7.71
N LEU A 511 -9.63 17.06 8.72
CA LEU A 511 -8.48 16.98 9.64
C LEU A 511 -8.44 15.64 10.40
N THR A 512 -9.59 15.10 10.77
CA THR A 512 -9.68 13.77 11.40
C THR A 512 -9.22 12.68 10.45
N GLY A 513 -9.66 12.70 9.19
CA GLY A 513 -9.22 11.75 8.16
C GLY A 513 -7.73 11.85 7.85
N LEU A 514 -7.18 13.07 7.75
CA LEU A 514 -5.73 13.28 7.53
C LEU A 514 -4.89 12.74 8.70
N ARG A 515 -5.34 12.94 9.95
CA ARG A 515 -4.69 12.37 11.14
C ARG A 515 -4.76 10.84 11.15
N ALA A 516 -5.90 10.25 10.80
CA ALA A 516 -6.05 8.79 10.71
C ALA A 516 -5.11 8.17 9.66
N VAL A 517 -4.90 8.85 8.52
CA VAL A 517 -3.88 8.46 7.53
C VAL A 517 -2.47 8.50 8.14
N ALA A 518 -2.13 9.59 8.85
CA ALA A 518 -0.83 9.73 9.49
C ALA A 518 -0.57 8.66 10.55
N ASP A 519 -1.53 8.40 11.44
CA ASP A 519 -1.41 7.42 12.51
C ASP A 519 -1.15 6.01 11.97
N ARG A 520 -1.90 5.60 10.93
CA ARG A 520 -1.72 4.29 10.28
C ARG A 520 -0.37 4.18 9.57
N ALA A 521 0.10 5.24 8.92
CA ALA A 521 1.41 5.25 8.28
C ALA A 521 2.55 5.21 9.32
N ARG A 522 2.45 5.97 10.42
CA ARG A 522 3.42 5.95 11.52
C ARG A 522 3.44 4.62 12.26
N ALA A 523 2.30 3.94 12.38
CA ALA A 523 2.23 2.58 12.92
C ALA A 523 3.04 1.55 12.10
N ARG A 524 3.30 1.84 10.81
CA ARG A 524 4.23 1.07 9.94
C ARG A 524 5.65 1.65 9.93
N GLY A 525 5.96 2.59 10.81
CA GLY A 525 7.27 3.25 10.90
C GLY A 525 7.58 4.21 9.76
N LEU A 526 6.56 4.67 9.01
CA LEU A 526 6.76 5.64 7.94
C LEU A 526 6.83 7.06 8.50
N ARG A 527 7.69 7.86 7.88
CA ARG A 527 7.65 9.31 8.04
C ARG A 527 6.44 9.87 7.25
N VAL A 528 5.70 10.79 7.82
CA VAL A 528 4.51 11.38 7.21
C VAL A 528 4.71 12.88 7.06
N LEU A 529 4.75 13.36 5.82
CA LEU A 529 4.68 14.79 5.50
C LEU A 529 3.27 15.10 4.99
N VAL A 530 2.73 16.26 5.34
CA VAL A 530 1.44 16.73 4.83
C VAL A 530 1.61 18.08 4.14
N ALA A 531 0.85 18.33 3.07
CA ALA A 531 0.86 19.62 2.39
C ALA A 531 -0.38 20.44 2.73
N THR A 532 -0.24 21.76 2.80
CA THR A 532 -1.39 22.68 2.87
C THR A 532 -2.20 22.62 1.57
N LEU A 533 -3.52 22.81 1.68
CA LEU A 533 -4.45 22.86 0.55
C LEU A 533 -4.20 24.14 -0.25
N THR A 534 -3.99 24.02 -1.56
CA THR A 534 -3.72 25.16 -2.44
C THR A 534 -4.98 25.99 -2.70
N PRO A 535 -4.84 27.28 -3.08
CA PRO A 535 -5.99 28.13 -3.40
C PRO A 535 -6.86 27.55 -4.53
N CYS A 536 -8.17 27.83 -4.50
CA CYS A 536 -9.13 27.41 -5.54
C CYS A 536 -10.07 28.52 -6.01
N GLY A 537 -9.86 29.77 -5.58
CA GLY A 537 -10.73 30.89 -5.89
C GLY A 537 -10.80 31.14 -7.39
N GLY A 538 -12.02 31.19 -7.93
CA GLY A 538 -12.29 31.24 -9.37
C GLY A 538 -12.80 29.93 -9.94
N TRP A 539 -12.55 28.79 -9.28
CA TRP A 539 -13.19 27.53 -9.64
C TRP A 539 -14.68 27.54 -9.24
N PRO A 540 -15.62 27.07 -10.10
CA PRO A 540 -17.07 27.22 -9.87
C PRO A 540 -17.59 26.81 -8.49
N ASP A 541 -17.11 25.70 -7.94
CA ASP A 541 -17.58 25.19 -6.63
C ASP A 541 -16.70 25.61 -5.45
N CYS A 542 -15.68 26.44 -5.66
CA CYS A 542 -14.86 27.01 -4.58
C CYS A 542 -15.57 28.24 -3.99
N THR A 543 -16.62 27.99 -3.22
CA THR A 543 -17.42 29.04 -2.58
C THR A 543 -16.66 29.73 -1.44
N PRO A 544 -17.11 30.91 -0.95
CA PRO A 544 -16.54 31.51 0.25
C PRO A 544 -16.58 30.62 1.49
N ALA A 545 -17.51 29.66 1.56
CA ALA A 545 -17.55 28.67 2.65
C ALA A 545 -16.43 27.63 2.52
N VAL A 546 -16.15 27.16 1.29
CA VAL A 546 -15.02 26.28 0.99
C VAL A 546 -13.70 26.98 1.31
N GLU A 547 -13.54 28.24 0.91
CA GLU A 547 -12.32 29.00 1.21
C GLU A 547 -12.10 29.18 2.72
N ARG A 548 -13.14 29.50 3.49
CA ARG A 548 -13.03 29.55 4.96
C ARG A 548 -12.59 28.21 5.54
N ALA A 549 -13.23 27.12 5.13
CA ALA A 549 -12.85 25.77 5.58
C ALA A 549 -11.41 25.41 5.17
N ARG A 550 -10.97 25.82 3.98
CA ARG A 550 -9.59 25.61 3.50
C ARG A 550 -8.58 26.34 4.39
N GLN A 551 -8.87 27.59 4.75
CA GLN A 551 -8.03 28.37 5.67
C GLN A 551 -8.00 27.77 7.08
N GLU A 552 -9.13 27.26 7.58
CA GLU A 552 -9.20 26.54 8.86
C GLU A 552 -8.30 25.30 8.86
N VAL A 553 -8.39 24.47 7.80
CA VAL A 553 -7.52 23.29 7.63
C VAL A 553 -6.05 23.71 7.55
N ASN A 554 -5.71 24.69 6.70
CA ASN A 554 -4.33 25.13 6.53
C ASN A 554 -3.73 25.73 7.81
N ALA A 555 -4.50 26.51 8.56
CA ALA A 555 -4.08 27.03 9.85
C ALA A 555 -3.82 25.89 10.85
N ALA A 556 -4.71 24.89 10.90
CA ALA A 556 -4.53 23.72 11.76
C ALA A 556 -3.31 22.88 11.37
N LEU A 557 -3.06 22.68 10.07
CA LEU A 557 -1.86 21.97 9.59
C LEU A 557 -0.59 22.73 9.97
N ARG A 558 -0.50 24.04 9.71
CA ARG A 558 0.66 24.87 10.10
C ARG A 558 0.89 24.89 11.61
N ALA A 559 -0.16 24.76 12.41
CA ALA A 559 -0.09 24.71 13.86
C ALA A 559 0.21 23.31 14.41
N ASP A 560 0.19 22.24 13.60
CA ASP A 560 0.43 20.87 14.07
C ASP A 560 1.84 20.72 14.65
N ARG A 561 1.92 20.07 15.81
CA ARG A 561 3.16 19.77 16.53
C ARG A 561 3.14 18.33 17.02
N GLY A 562 2.99 17.37 16.10
CA GLY A 562 3.27 15.97 16.45
C GLY A 562 2.52 14.90 15.65
N THR A 563 1.47 15.26 14.92
CA THR A 563 0.78 14.29 14.06
C THR A 563 1.62 14.00 12.82
N PHE A 564 2.14 15.07 12.21
CA PHE A 564 2.95 15.00 10.99
C PHE A 564 4.42 15.31 11.31
N ASP A 565 5.34 14.67 10.59
CA ASP A 565 6.78 14.90 10.76
C ASP A 565 7.26 16.18 10.07
N ALA A 566 6.48 16.72 9.13
CA ALA A 566 6.61 18.09 8.63
C ALA A 566 5.36 18.52 7.85
N VAL A 567 5.23 19.83 7.65
CA VAL A 567 4.20 20.45 6.82
C VAL A 567 4.87 21.14 5.63
N LEU A 568 4.44 20.82 4.42
CA LEU A 568 4.84 21.49 3.18
C LEU A 568 3.82 22.59 2.87
N ASP A 569 4.24 23.86 2.90
CA ASP A 569 3.30 24.97 2.70
C ASP A 569 3.05 25.27 1.21
N PHE A 570 2.40 24.32 0.52
CA PHE A 570 2.06 24.42 -0.90
C PHE A 570 1.09 25.57 -1.23
N ASP A 571 0.22 25.95 -0.29
CA ASP A 571 -0.57 27.19 -0.37
C ASP A 571 0.32 28.42 -0.57
N ALA A 572 1.34 28.59 0.28
CA ALA A 572 2.24 29.74 0.18
C ALA A 572 3.08 29.73 -1.11
N VAL A 573 3.37 28.55 -1.67
CA VAL A 573 4.11 28.40 -2.93
C VAL A 573 3.29 28.90 -4.12
N LEU A 574 1.97 28.67 -4.12
CA LEU A 574 1.14 28.90 -5.30
C LEU A 574 0.21 30.10 -5.22
N ARG A 575 -0.08 30.63 -4.04
CA ARG A 575 -1.04 31.73 -3.89
C ARG A 575 -0.55 33.02 -4.54
N ASP A 576 -1.50 33.74 -5.14
CA ASP A 576 -1.28 35.11 -5.56
C ASP A 576 -1.12 36.01 -4.31
N PRO A 577 -0.03 36.78 -4.14
CA PRO A 577 0.12 37.68 -3.00
C PRO A 577 -0.94 38.80 -2.96
N ASP A 578 -1.49 39.18 -4.11
CA ASP A 578 -2.49 40.26 -4.22
C ASP A 578 -3.93 39.72 -4.11
N ALA A 579 -4.12 38.41 -4.35
CA ALA A 579 -5.40 37.70 -4.18
C ALA A 579 -5.18 36.30 -3.58
N PRO A 580 -4.90 36.18 -2.26
CA PRO A 580 -4.44 34.92 -1.63
C PRO A 580 -5.39 33.72 -1.73
N GLU A 581 -6.65 33.94 -2.07
CA GLU A 581 -7.62 32.89 -2.37
C GLU A 581 -7.47 32.29 -3.77
N ARG A 582 -6.60 32.84 -4.63
CA ARG A 582 -6.37 32.40 -6.01
C ARG A 582 -4.96 31.87 -6.23
N LEU A 583 -4.80 31.05 -7.26
CA LEU A 583 -3.49 30.69 -7.79
C LEU A 583 -2.84 31.92 -8.43
N LEU A 584 -1.54 32.11 -8.23
CA LEU A 584 -0.76 33.09 -8.97
C LEU A 584 -0.93 32.84 -10.47
N PRO A 585 -1.26 33.84 -11.30
CA PRO A 585 -1.57 33.62 -12.73
C PRO A 585 -0.48 32.88 -13.52
N ALA A 586 0.79 33.03 -13.13
CA ALA A 586 1.91 32.30 -13.74
C ALA A 586 1.91 30.80 -13.43
N TYR A 587 1.22 30.38 -12.36
CA TYR A 587 1.12 29.00 -11.91
C TYR A 587 -0.24 28.38 -12.21
N ASP A 588 -1.27 29.17 -12.48
CA ASP A 588 -2.60 28.70 -12.84
C ASP A 588 -2.59 28.02 -14.23
N SER A 589 -3.27 26.87 -14.36
CA SER A 589 -3.51 26.25 -15.66
C SER A 589 -4.57 26.99 -16.49
N GLY A 590 -5.25 27.96 -15.88
CA GLY A 590 -6.35 28.74 -16.43
C GLY A 590 -7.72 28.27 -15.95
N ASP A 591 -7.76 27.19 -15.16
CA ASP A 591 -9.00 26.66 -14.60
C ASP A 591 -9.26 27.11 -13.16
N HIS A 592 -8.27 27.76 -12.51
CA HIS A 592 -8.33 28.29 -11.15
C HIS A 592 -8.33 27.26 -10.02
N LEU A 593 -8.04 25.98 -10.32
CA LEU A 593 -7.91 24.91 -9.32
C LEU A 593 -6.60 24.14 -9.47
N HIS A 594 -6.22 23.82 -10.70
CA HIS A 594 -5.05 23.02 -10.99
C HIS A 594 -3.89 23.91 -11.42
N PRO A 595 -2.68 23.71 -10.86
CA PRO A 595 -1.50 24.38 -11.34
C PRO A 595 -1.11 23.86 -12.74
N GLY A 596 -0.67 24.76 -13.62
CA GLY A 596 -0.03 24.38 -14.89
C GLY A 596 1.39 23.84 -14.67
N ASP A 597 2.10 23.54 -15.77
CA ASP A 597 3.48 23.03 -15.71
C ASP A 597 4.42 23.87 -14.81
N ALA A 598 4.29 25.21 -14.83
CA ALA A 598 5.09 26.10 -13.99
C ALA A 598 4.76 25.97 -12.50
N GLY A 599 3.47 25.89 -12.14
CA GLY A 599 3.04 25.70 -10.75
C GLY A 599 3.39 24.31 -10.21
N LEU A 600 3.21 23.25 -11.00
CA LEU A 600 3.62 21.89 -10.63
C LEU A 600 5.14 21.78 -10.45
N ARG A 601 5.91 22.51 -11.26
CA ARG A 601 7.36 22.65 -11.05
C ARG A 601 7.67 23.35 -9.73
N ALA A 602 7.02 24.47 -9.42
CA ALA A 602 7.22 25.20 -8.17
C ALA A 602 6.92 24.32 -6.94
N LEU A 603 5.85 23.52 -6.98
CA LEU A 603 5.56 22.53 -5.93
C LEU A 603 6.71 21.53 -5.77
N GLY A 604 7.13 20.88 -6.86
CA GLY A 604 8.19 19.88 -6.81
C GLY A 604 9.55 20.45 -6.39
N GLU A 605 9.85 21.71 -6.69
CA GLU A 605 11.07 22.42 -6.28
C GLU A 605 11.03 22.92 -4.83
N SER A 606 9.85 23.19 -4.29
CA SER A 606 9.68 23.68 -2.90
C SER A 606 9.85 22.60 -1.82
N VAL A 607 9.73 21.32 -2.17
CA VAL A 607 9.94 20.22 -1.21
C VAL A 607 11.37 20.27 -0.66
N ASP A 608 11.51 20.49 0.65
CA ASP A 608 12.81 20.38 1.31
C ASP A 608 13.20 18.91 1.43
N LEU A 609 14.27 18.53 0.73
CA LEU A 609 14.74 17.15 0.68
C LEU A 609 15.32 16.68 2.01
N SER A 610 15.76 17.59 2.88
CA SER A 610 16.30 17.25 4.20
C SER A 610 15.23 16.67 5.16
N LEU A 611 13.96 16.86 4.83
CA LEU A 611 12.83 16.26 5.54
C LEU A 611 12.70 14.76 5.25
N LEU A 612 13.37 14.23 4.23
CA LEU A 612 13.40 12.81 3.97
C LEU A 612 14.46 12.13 4.85
N PRO A 613 14.29 10.85 5.22
CA PRO A 613 15.27 10.17 6.05
C PRO A 613 16.67 10.22 5.39
N PRO A 614 17.75 10.40 6.17
CA PRO A 614 19.09 10.22 5.64
C PRO A 614 19.29 8.76 5.23
N ARG A 615 20.34 8.46 4.45
CA ARG A 615 20.75 7.06 4.24
C ARG A 615 20.80 6.38 5.61
N ALA A 616 20.05 5.29 5.80
CA ALA A 616 20.31 4.42 6.92
C ALA A 616 21.78 4.02 6.80
N ALA A 617 22.62 4.42 7.77
CA ALA A 617 23.94 3.84 7.85
C ALA A 617 23.72 2.34 7.89
N ASP A 618 24.33 1.60 6.95
CA ASP A 618 24.41 0.15 7.06
C ASP A 618 24.81 -0.12 8.50
N ARG A 619 23.88 -0.68 9.29
CA ARG A 619 24.22 -1.18 10.62
C ARG A 619 25.21 -2.29 10.32
N ARG A 620 26.51 -1.95 10.30
CA ARG A 620 27.60 -2.91 10.26
C ARG A 620 27.22 -3.95 11.30
N ALA A 621 27.10 -5.21 10.86
CA ALA A 621 27.04 -6.33 11.77
C ALA A 621 28.10 -6.09 12.86
N PRO A 622 27.77 -6.27 14.15
CA PRO A 622 28.75 -6.06 15.20
C PRO A 622 29.99 -6.87 14.82
N SER A 623 31.13 -6.19 14.71
CA SER A 623 32.41 -6.84 14.47
C SER A 623 32.51 -7.96 15.49
N ARG A 624 32.70 -9.20 15.01
CA ARG A 624 33.10 -10.31 15.88
C ARG A 624 34.36 -9.86 16.58
N THR A 625 34.23 -9.38 17.81
CA THR A 625 35.34 -9.28 18.74
C THR A 625 35.89 -10.70 18.88
N ALA A 626 37.16 -10.84 18.53
CA ALA A 626 37.89 -12.08 18.77
C ALA A 626 37.80 -12.41 20.28
N PRO A 627 37.61 -13.69 20.65
CA PRO A 627 37.69 -14.07 22.06
C PRO A 627 39.12 -13.82 22.57
N PRO A 628 39.29 -13.44 23.84
CA PRO A 628 40.61 -13.30 24.42
C PRO A 628 41.29 -14.68 24.53
N ASP A 629 42.60 -14.66 24.36
CA ASP A 629 43.50 -15.80 24.48
C ASP A 629 43.24 -16.60 25.77
N ALA A 630 42.94 -17.89 25.60
CA ALA A 630 43.05 -18.88 26.66
C ALA A 630 44.39 -19.60 26.48
N ALA A 631 45.38 -19.15 27.26
CA ALA A 631 46.59 -19.89 27.52
C ALA A 631 46.31 -21.07 28.48
N ASP A 632 47.07 -22.14 28.30
CA ASP A 632 47.32 -23.27 29.18
C ASP A 632 46.17 -24.21 29.55
N TYR A 633 46.16 -25.39 28.91
CA TYR A 633 46.35 -26.66 29.62
C TYR A 633 46.98 -27.72 28.70
N ALA A 634 47.91 -28.46 29.28
CA ALA A 634 48.89 -29.30 28.60
C ALA A 634 48.38 -30.72 28.24
N ALA A 635 49.10 -31.28 27.25
CA ALA A 635 49.56 -32.67 27.14
C ALA A 635 48.56 -33.81 26.85
N GLY A 636 48.74 -34.39 25.66
CA GLY A 636 49.06 -35.82 25.56
C GLY A 636 48.00 -36.74 24.96
N SER A 637 48.07 -37.00 23.66
CA SER A 637 48.43 -38.34 23.13
C SER A 637 48.20 -38.41 21.61
N ARG A 638 49.13 -39.11 20.96
CA ARG A 638 49.24 -39.31 19.52
C ARG A 638 48.30 -40.43 19.08
N SER A 639 47.74 -40.34 17.88
CA SER A 639 47.75 -41.47 16.95
C SER A 639 47.57 -41.00 15.51
N THR A 640 48.50 -41.45 14.69
CA THR A 640 48.70 -41.24 13.26
C THR A 640 47.86 -42.20 12.43
N THR A 641 47.33 -41.78 11.27
CA THR A 641 47.52 -42.47 9.97
C THR A 641 46.98 -41.67 8.76
N THR A 642 47.91 -41.35 7.83
CA THR A 642 47.87 -41.48 6.33
C THR A 642 46.68 -40.94 5.52
N GLY A 643 46.80 -40.25 4.38
CA GLY A 643 47.92 -39.84 3.48
C GLY A 643 47.47 -38.64 2.61
N ALA A 644 48.35 -37.71 2.17
CA ALA A 644 49.27 -37.79 1.02
C ALA A 644 48.51 -37.98 -0.32
N TRP A 645 48.55 -37.16 -1.39
CA TRP A 645 49.43 -36.12 -1.98
C TRP A 645 48.56 -35.25 -2.94
N SER A 646 48.69 -33.91 -3.06
CA SER A 646 49.46 -33.11 -4.06
C SER A 646 49.17 -33.49 -5.54
N GLU A 647 49.11 -32.65 -6.58
CA GLU A 647 49.62 -31.32 -6.99
C GLU A 647 48.58 -30.76 -8.01
N GLY A 648 48.45 -29.49 -8.38
CA GLY A 648 49.42 -28.48 -8.82
C GLY A 648 48.85 -27.79 -10.09
N PRO A 649 49.12 -26.49 -10.37
CA PRO A 649 48.29 -25.66 -11.26
C PRO A 649 48.96 -25.15 -12.56
N LEU A 650 48.18 -24.38 -13.36
CA LEU A 650 48.55 -23.42 -14.44
C LEU A 650 48.62 -23.99 -15.89
N PRO A 651 48.64 -23.15 -16.98
CA PRO A 651 48.68 -21.67 -17.06
C PRO A 651 47.77 -20.97 -18.11
N LEU A 652 47.75 -19.65 -17.98
CA LEU A 652 47.46 -18.61 -18.97
C LEU A 652 48.28 -18.73 -20.28
N ARG A 653 47.70 -18.29 -21.41
CA ARG A 653 48.44 -17.78 -22.57
C ARG A 653 47.76 -16.55 -23.17
N ALA A 654 48.60 -15.57 -23.52
CA ALA A 654 48.29 -14.38 -24.31
C ALA A 654 49.01 -14.44 -25.66
N SER A 655 48.43 -13.84 -26.70
CA SER A 655 49.10 -13.33 -27.92
C SER A 655 48.11 -12.41 -28.66
N ARG A 656 48.40 -11.10 -28.82
CA ARG A 656 48.95 -10.43 -30.04
C ARG A 656 48.11 -10.69 -31.31
N SER A 657 47.87 -9.80 -32.27
CA SER A 657 48.03 -8.35 -32.52
C SER A 657 47.67 -8.19 -34.01
N THR A 658 46.92 -7.16 -34.43
CA THR A 658 47.12 -6.52 -35.76
C THR A 658 46.29 -5.23 -35.87
N GLN A 659 46.99 -4.11 -36.02
CA GLN A 659 46.51 -2.88 -36.64
C GLN A 659 46.68 -2.99 -38.16
N ALA A 660 45.74 -2.44 -38.92
CA ALA A 660 45.96 -1.91 -40.25
C ALA A 660 45.04 -0.70 -40.48
N SER A 661 45.56 0.26 -41.22
CA SER A 661 45.17 1.67 -41.29
C SER A 661 44.60 2.06 -42.66
N VAL A 662 43.67 3.03 -42.64
CA VAL A 662 43.47 4.15 -43.60
C VAL A 662 43.04 3.84 -45.04
N THR A 663 41.88 4.42 -45.44
CA THR A 663 41.75 5.37 -46.57
C THR A 663 40.42 6.13 -46.51
N ALA A 664 40.48 7.42 -46.84
CA ALA A 664 39.36 8.34 -47.00
C ALA A 664 38.86 8.37 -48.46
N ASP A 665 37.58 8.66 -48.71
CA ASP A 665 37.18 9.78 -49.59
C ASP A 665 35.67 10.13 -49.61
N ARG A 666 35.44 11.45 -49.62
CA ARG A 666 34.44 12.32 -50.29
C ARG A 666 32.95 11.97 -50.58
N LYS A 667 32.10 12.90 -50.09
CA LYS A 667 31.07 13.76 -50.74
C LYS A 667 30.01 13.19 -51.72
N GLY A 668 28.74 13.57 -51.45
CA GLY A 668 27.62 13.75 -52.41
C GLY A 668 26.25 13.62 -51.70
N ALA A 669 25.60 14.71 -51.26
CA ALA A 669 24.58 15.50 -51.99
C ALA A 669 23.28 14.73 -52.32
N LEU A 670 22.24 15.01 -51.51
CA LEU A 670 20.80 15.28 -51.76
C LEU A 670 20.25 15.13 -53.20
N PRO A 671 18.94 14.86 -53.40
CA PRO A 671 17.77 15.46 -52.71
C PRO A 671 17.04 14.59 -51.69
#